data_AF-D8L853-F1
#
_entry.id   AF-D8L853-F1
#
_cell.length_a   1.000
_cell.length_b   1.000
_cell.length_c   1.000
_cell.angle_alpha   90.00
_cell.angle_beta   90.00
_cell.angle_gamma   90.00
#
_symmetry.space_group_name_H-M   'P 1'
#
loop_
_entity.id
_entity.type
_entity.pdbx_description
1 polymer ?
#
loop_
_entity_poly.entity_id
_entity_poly.type
_entity_poly.pdbx_seq_one_letter_code
_entity_poly.pdbx_strand_id
1 'polypeptide(L)'
;MTTAPPRPGPATAAAAAAVHLADHLESATFAPPPPPPPPPSPTTILTAWSRLRDASTSPTDALAALETLHHRRRALRLSSAHASLLIPLLPLHPRLVAPLLAAAPHLVPASASVPASLPFAPRLLLLGARASAKDLPGHASFGKPASTANNPGSGESASGHDDDPVVAVRRVLEDVERGDQSIDDVDHLALTGVGYALAAADEVQFRRILVSLLRICGRTGNLATGVRVLKLMEWLVMGFVEARKMRKVQVLFELISPEKCEGEDYVLFPVVMAACGGLRALRVASARYRLDFDPRLKEAPERTIQFVAERTVLEGRPADDQRILVQCVALGLTRCGQITFHESVLRCVCMGLLKELLPLPDLLRMSVEKAEGNEFVKAQVNQHLDSILFKEAGPVTGVLCNQYSYANDKAKSFVETCVWEYAQEIYCHLRAAVLLHRGKQDDLITAIDKIAEASFLVVGFQPEVAARILVAFSCVEHLRRLRLPEYTEAVRSAVLAIQENAAATALFIESMPSYTELTSKLDLPALAGTTYIWHRDEVQTSRILFYLRVVPTCVGLIPVHMIQDKVASIMFLYLQHSNEKVTSASHSVMVSFSSSGSDTDQDDRTALKEQLTFYYIKRSLEAYPGVTPFDGLASGVAALVRHLPAGSAAILFCIHSLVVKAKDLCEVAKVQNKTLWRSWEESTDPCKKMLDLLLRLIFLVDIQSFPYLLKELAEFVTLLPKEGQDALLDDMHAHVAESDDVTRKPVLVSWLQSLSYLSSQSRSESHSKAKSAAASDELALNRAMARL
;
A
#
# COMPACT_ATOMS: atom_id res chain seq x y z
N MET A 1 5.95 -45.55 34.71
CA MET A 1 7.34 -45.09 34.55
C MET A 1 7.83 -45.52 33.18
N THR A 2 7.62 -44.69 32.17
CA THR A 2 8.12 -44.89 30.81
C THR A 2 9.35 -43.99 30.63
N THR A 3 10.50 -44.62 30.46
CA THR A 3 11.79 -43.97 30.23
C THR A 3 11.73 -43.10 28.98
N ALA A 4 12.15 -41.84 29.12
CA ALA A 4 12.33 -40.92 28.00
C ALA A 4 13.36 -41.51 27.01
N PRO A 5 13.19 -41.29 25.69
CA PRO A 5 14.16 -41.76 24.71
C PRO A 5 15.53 -41.12 24.96
N PRO A 6 16.64 -41.81 24.63
CA PRO A 6 17.98 -41.30 24.90
C PRO A 6 18.21 -40.01 24.11
N ARG A 7 18.78 -38.99 24.78
CA ARG A 7 19.22 -37.76 24.12
C ARG A 7 20.21 -38.12 22.99
N PRO A 8 20.09 -37.53 21.80
CA PRO A 8 21.05 -37.75 20.72
C PRO A 8 22.46 -37.36 21.20
N GLY A 9 23.46 -38.17 20.86
CA GLY A 9 24.85 -37.94 21.23
C GLY A 9 25.45 -36.66 20.63
N PRO A 10 26.61 -36.20 21.11
CA PRO A 10 27.23 -34.93 20.71
C PRO A 10 27.55 -34.85 19.21
N ALA A 11 27.92 -35.97 18.56
CA ALA A 11 28.15 -36.05 17.12
C ALA A 11 26.86 -35.87 16.28
N THR A 12 25.72 -36.38 16.77
CA THR A 12 24.40 -36.17 16.14
C THR A 12 23.87 -34.76 16.36
N ALA A 13 24.23 -34.10 17.46
CA ALA A 13 23.89 -32.69 17.71
C ALA A 13 24.70 -31.73 16.82
N ALA A 14 25.99 -32.01 16.60
CA ALA A 14 26.85 -31.24 15.70
C ALA A 14 26.47 -31.42 14.22
N ALA A 15 26.15 -32.65 13.78
CA ALA A 15 25.62 -32.90 12.44
C ALA A 15 24.23 -32.26 12.21
N ALA A 16 23.37 -32.25 13.24
CA ALA A 16 22.09 -31.53 13.19
C ALA A 16 22.30 -30.01 13.11
N ALA A 17 23.28 -29.44 13.82
CA ALA A 17 23.64 -28.03 13.74
C ALA A 17 24.28 -27.65 12.40
N ALA A 18 25.06 -28.55 11.79
CA ALA A 18 25.77 -28.32 10.52
C ALA A 18 24.87 -28.38 9.28
N VAL A 19 23.80 -29.18 9.34
CA VAL A 19 22.75 -29.17 8.31
C VAL A 19 21.85 -27.92 8.49
N HIS A 20 21.70 -27.42 9.71
CA HIS A 20 20.81 -26.31 10.06
C HIS A 20 21.27 -24.92 9.59
N LEU A 21 22.58 -24.59 9.60
CA LEU A 21 23.05 -23.25 9.17
C LEU A 21 23.03 -23.07 7.64
N ALA A 22 23.49 -24.07 6.88
CA ALA A 22 23.48 -24.02 5.42
C ALA A 22 22.06 -23.81 4.88
N ASP A 23 21.10 -24.57 5.41
CA ASP A 23 19.67 -24.46 5.07
C ASP A 23 19.08 -23.10 5.50
N HIS A 24 19.54 -22.54 6.61
CA HIS A 24 19.08 -21.25 7.10
C HIS A 24 19.54 -20.09 6.19
N LEU A 25 20.76 -20.18 5.66
CA LEU A 25 21.39 -19.18 4.79
C LEU A 25 21.06 -19.36 3.29
N GLU A 26 20.56 -20.53 2.89
CA GLU A 26 20.18 -20.85 1.50
C GLU A 26 19.10 -19.88 0.98
N SER A 27 18.08 -19.59 1.79
CA SER A 27 17.09 -18.56 1.47
C SER A 27 17.67 -17.16 1.69
N ALA A 28 17.65 -16.33 0.65
CA ALA A 28 17.94 -14.91 0.73
C ALA A 28 16.76 -14.06 1.24
N THR A 29 15.71 -14.69 1.78
CA THR A 29 14.52 -14.01 2.33
C THR A 29 14.34 -14.32 3.81
N PHE A 30 13.51 -13.54 4.49
CA PHE A 30 13.15 -13.78 5.90
C PHE A 30 12.09 -14.88 6.09
N ALA A 31 11.56 -15.42 4.99
CA ALA A 31 10.65 -16.56 5.03
C ALA A 31 11.35 -17.80 5.62
N PRO A 32 10.63 -18.64 6.39
CA PRO A 32 11.17 -19.91 6.85
C PRO A 32 11.56 -20.78 5.64
N PRO A 33 12.60 -21.63 5.76
CA PRO A 33 12.95 -22.55 4.69
C PRO A 33 11.74 -23.43 4.35
N PRO A 34 11.54 -23.79 3.07
CA PRO A 34 10.43 -24.65 2.68
C PRO A 34 10.48 -25.96 3.47
N PRO A 35 9.30 -26.53 3.82
CA PRO A 35 9.24 -27.77 4.58
C PRO A 35 10.06 -28.86 3.86
N PRO A 36 10.77 -29.72 4.61
CA PRO A 36 11.56 -30.78 3.99
C PRO A 36 10.64 -31.61 3.09
N PRO A 37 11.10 -32.01 1.90
CA PRO A 37 10.30 -32.82 0.99
C PRO A 37 9.90 -34.14 1.69
N PRO A 38 8.79 -34.79 1.27
CA PRO A 38 8.26 -35.99 1.93
C PRO A 38 9.35 -37.06 2.12
N PRO A 39 9.23 -37.90 3.18
CA PRO A 39 10.24 -38.89 3.53
C PRO A 39 10.59 -39.73 2.30
N PRO A 40 11.88 -39.92 2.01
CA PRO A 40 12.31 -40.49 0.74
C PRO A 40 11.83 -41.93 0.60
N SER A 41 11.53 -42.36 -0.63
CA SER A 41 11.53 -43.79 -0.91
C SER A 41 12.98 -44.29 -0.74
N PRO A 42 13.25 -45.27 0.15
CA PRO A 42 14.62 -45.77 0.39
C PRO A 42 15.28 -46.24 -0.91
N THR A 43 14.47 -46.73 -1.85
CA THR A 43 14.84 -47.11 -3.21
C THR A 43 15.52 -45.99 -3.98
N THR A 44 15.02 -44.74 -3.95
CA THR A 44 15.62 -43.64 -4.72
C THR A 44 17.03 -43.28 -4.23
N ILE A 45 17.25 -43.29 -2.90
CA ILE A 45 18.56 -42.99 -2.32
C ILE A 45 19.56 -44.11 -2.62
N LEU A 46 19.12 -45.38 -2.49
CA LEU A 46 19.97 -46.53 -2.79
C LEU A 46 20.34 -46.59 -4.28
N THR A 47 19.41 -46.26 -5.19
CA THR A 47 19.71 -46.18 -6.63
C THR A 47 20.67 -45.05 -6.98
N ALA A 48 20.63 -43.93 -6.25
CA ALA A 48 21.57 -42.84 -6.46
C ALA A 48 22.99 -43.24 -6.02
N TRP A 49 23.13 -43.91 -4.87
CA TRP A 49 24.42 -44.44 -4.42
C TRP A 49 24.96 -45.57 -5.29
N SER A 50 24.11 -46.44 -5.83
CA SER A 50 24.56 -47.51 -6.74
C SER A 50 25.11 -46.93 -8.05
N ARG A 51 24.41 -45.94 -8.62
CA ARG A 51 24.86 -45.23 -9.83
C ARG A 51 26.20 -44.51 -9.65
N LEU A 52 26.52 -44.03 -8.43
CA LEU A 52 27.82 -43.43 -8.13
C LEU A 52 28.94 -44.46 -7.87
N ARG A 53 28.58 -45.72 -7.60
CA ARG A 53 29.54 -46.81 -7.39
C ARG A 53 29.92 -47.51 -8.70
N ASP A 54 28.99 -47.57 -9.64
CA ASP A 54 29.23 -48.19 -10.94
C ASP A 54 30.25 -47.37 -11.74
N ALA A 55 31.33 -48.00 -12.21
CA ALA A 55 32.37 -47.33 -12.99
C ALA A 55 31.95 -47.05 -14.46
N SER A 56 30.79 -47.59 -14.88
CA SER A 56 30.25 -47.50 -16.24
C SER A 56 29.14 -46.45 -16.41
N THR A 57 28.85 -45.68 -15.36
CA THR A 57 27.75 -44.71 -15.36
C THR A 57 28.11 -43.48 -16.18
N SER A 58 27.16 -42.97 -16.97
CA SER A 58 27.38 -41.75 -17.75
C SER A 58 27.59 -40.54 -16.81
N PRO A 59 28.37 -39.52 -17.21
CA PRO A 59 28.58 -38.32 -16.40
C PRO A 59 27.27 -37.57 -16.08
N THR A 60 26.29 -37.64 -16.99
CA THR A 60 24.94 -37.10 -16.79
C THR A 60 24.16 -37.85 -15.71
N ASP A 61 24.26 -39.18 -15.68
CA ASP A 61 23.59 -40.00 -14.66
C ASP A 61 24.25 -39.86 -13.28
N ALA A 62 25.58 -39.68 -13.24
CA ALA A 62 26.32 -39.38 -12.01
C ALA A 62 25.94 -38.01 -11.44
N LEU A 63 25.77 -37.00 -12.30
CA LEU A 63 25.29 -35.67 -11.91
C LEU A 63 23.86 -35.73 -11.36
N ALA A 64 22.93 -36.40 -12.06
CA ALA A 64 21.56 -36.56 -11.58
C ALA A 64 21.47 -37.33 -10.26
N ALA A 65 22.35 -38.32 -10.05
CA ALA A 65 22.48 -39.02 -8.78
C ALA A 65 22.99 -38.10 -7.66
N LEU A 66 24.00 -37.25 -7.94
CA LEU A 66 24.49 -36.25 -6.99
C LEU A 66 23.43 -35.20 -6.65
N GLU A 67 22.67 -34.70 -7.62
CA GLU A 67 21.57 -33.77 -7.39
C GLU A 67 20.48 -34.39 -6.50
N THR A 68 20.16 -35.66 -6.74
CA THR A 68 19.21 -36.43 -5.93
C THR A 68 19.69 -36.57 -4.49
N LEU A 69 20.97 -36.89 -4.27
CA LEU A 69 21.56 -36.98 -2.93
C LEU A 69 21.63 -35.60 -2.25
N HIS A 70 22.00 -34.56 -2.99
CA HIS A 70 22.10 -33.19 -2.50
C HIS A 70 20.74 -32.66 -2.01
N HIS A 71 19.67 -32.84 -2.80
CA HIS A 71 18.31 -32.47 -2.41
C HIS A 71 17.82 -33.23 -1.16
N ARG A 72 18.43 -34.38 -0.86
CA ARG A 72 18.06 -35.24 0.27
C ARG A 72 19.10 -35.22 1.39
N ARG A 73 20.05 -34.27 1.38
CA ARG A 73 21.15 -34.14 2.35
C ARG A 73 20.73 -34.26 3.82
N ARG A 74 19.55 -33.72 4.19
CA ARG A 74 18.98 -33.76 5.55
C ARG A 74 18.69 -35.16 6.08
N ALA A 75 18.40 -36.11 5.19
CA ALA A 75 18.03 -37.49 5.54
C ALA A 75 19.21 -38.47 5.41
N LEU A 76 20.36 -38.01 4.91
CA LEU A 76 21.51 -38.87 4.65
C LEU A 76 22.36 -39.04 5.91
N ARG A 77 22.72 -40.29 6.22
CA ARG A 77 23.79 -40.61 7.16
C ARG A 77 24.96 -41.18 6.36
N LEU A 78 26.03 -40.41 6.27
CA LEU A 78 27.21 -40.81 5.51
C LEU A 78 28.09 -41.75 6.34
N SER A 79 28.75 -42.69 5.66
CA SER A 79 29.76 -43.59 6.21
C SER A 79 31.10 -43.29 5.55
N SER A 80 32.20 -43.83 6.09
CA SER A 80 33.53 -43.67 5.48
C SER A 80 33.59 -44.15 4.03
N ALA A 81 32.84 -45.21 3.68
CA ALA A 81 32.70 -45.68 2.31
C ALA A 81 32.01 -44.64 1.40
N HIS A 82 30.95 -43.98 1.89
CA HIS A 82 30.31 -42.88 1.15
C HIS A 82 31.25 -41.68 0.96
N ALA A 83 32.04 -41.32 1.97
CA ALA A 83 33.03 -40.26 1.85
C ALA A 83 34.13 -40.60 0.81
N SER A 84 34.59 -41.85 0.78
CA SER A 84 35.59 -42.30 -0.22
C SER A 84 35.07 -42.25 -1.67
N LEU A 85 33.76 -42.40 -1.88
CA LEU A 85 33.12 -42.24 -3.19
C LEU A 85 32.94 -40.77 -3.59
N LEU A 86 32.71 -39.88 -2.61
CA LEU A 86 32.47 -38.46 -2.84
C LEU A 86 33.76 -37.65 -3.05
N ILE A 87 34.85 -37.98 -2.35
CA ILE A 87 36.12 -37.23 -2.41
C ILE A 87 36.68 -37.10 -3.84
N PRO A 88 36.71 -38.16 -4.68
CA PRO A 88 37.17 -38.05 -6.07
C PRO A 88 36.26 -37.16 -6.96
N LEU A 89 34.98 -37.02 -6.60
CA LEU A 89 34.01 -36.20 -7.33
C LEU A 89 34.03 -34.73 -6.91
N LEU A 90 34.71 -34.40 -5.81
CA LEU A 90 34.77 -33.05 -5.26
C LEU A 90 35.38 -32.02 -6.23
N PRO A 91 36.47 -32.30 -6.98
CA PRO A 91 36.99 -31.36 -7.98
C PRO A 91 36.05 -31.15 -9.17
N LEU A 92 35.21 -32.15 -9.49
CA LEU A 92 34.30 -32.14 -10.65
C LEU A 92 32.98 -31.42 -10.35
N HIS A 93 32.40 -31.66 -9.17
CA HIS A 93 31.13 -31.08 -8.74
C HIS A 93 31.22 -30.48 -7.32
N PRO A 94 32.07 -29.46 -7.11
CA PRO A 94 32.43 -28.98 -5.77
C PRO A 94 31.24 -28.43 -4.98
N ARG A 95 30.27 -27.78 -5.65
CA ARG A 95 29.06 -27.23 -5.02
C ARG A 95 28.03 -28.28 -4.60
N LEU A 96 27.99 -29.45 -5.24
CA LEU A 96 27.07 -30.54 -4.88
C LEU A 96 27.68 -31.44 -3.80
N VAL A 97 28.98 -31.71 -3.92
CA VAL A 97 29.72 -32.66 -3.07
C VAL A 97 30.16 -32.03 -1.74
N ALA A 98 30.62 -30.78 -1.71
CA ALA A 98 31.09 -30.15 -0.49
C ALA A 98 30.01 -30.08 0.62
N PRO A 99 28.73 -29.74 0.34
CA PRO A 99 27.67 -29.76 1.34
C PRO A 99 27.36 -31.16 1.89
N LEU A 100 27.49 -32.20 1.06
CA LEU A 100 27.34 -33.59 1.51
C LEU A 100 28.47 -33.97 2.47
N LEU A 101 29.71 -33.67 2.12
CA LEU A 101 30.87 -33.94 2.99
C LEU A 101 30.85 -33.09 4.28
N ALA A 102 30.39 -31.84 4.21
CA ALA A 102 30.26 -30.95 5.36
C ALA A 102 29.21 -31.42 6.38
N ALA A 103 28.23 -32.24 5.98
CA ALA A 103 27.27 -32.85 6.90
C ALA A 103 27.89 -33.96 7.78
N ALA A 104 29.05 -34.49 7.40
CA ALA A 104 29.79 -35.51 8.16
C ALA A 104 31.30 -35.19 8.21
N PRO A 105 31.70 -34.09 8.87
CA PRO A 105 33.08 -33.57 8.81
C PRO A 105 34.12 -34.50 9.43
N HIS A 106 33.72 -35.38 10.34
CA HIS A 106 34.56 -36.40 10.98
C HIS A 106 35.01 -37.51 10.00
N LEU A 107 34.38 -37.63 8.84
CA LEU A 107 34.71 -38.63 7.82
C LEU A 107 35.73 -38.11 6.79
N VAL A 108 36.09 -36.83 6.85
CA VAL A 108 37.09 -36.23 5.96
C VAL A 108 38.50 -36.43 6.57
N PRO A 109 39.35 -37.31 6.00
CA PRO A 109 40.59 -37.77 6.64
C PRO A 109 41.51 -36.61 7.02
N ALA A 110 42.00 -36.54 8.26
CA ALA A 110 42.89 -35.47 8.74
C ALA A 110 44.14 -35.27 7.87
N SER A 111 44.61 -36.33 7.19
CA SER A 111 45.73 -36.32 6.24
C SER A 111 45.41 -35.78 4.85
N ALA A 112 44.14 -35.63 4.48
CA ALA A 112 43.73 -34.99 3.24
C ALA A 112 43.64 -33.48 3.48
N SER A 113 44.64 -32.73 3.01
CA SER A 113 44.55 -31.27 2.93
C SER A 113 43.37 -30.89 2.04
N VAL A 114 42.57 -29.90 2.46
CA VAL A 114 41.51 -29.38 1.58
C VAL A 114 42.22 -28.75 0.37
N PRO A 115 41.98 -29.24 -0.87
CA PRO A 115 42.75 -28.77 -2.01
C PRO A 115 42.63 -27.26 -2.20
N ALA A 116 43.78 -26.58 -2.33
CA ALA A 116 43.82 -25.15 -2.57
C ALA A 116 43.18 -24.74 -3.92
N SER A 117 43.06 -25.69 -4.85
CA SER A 117 42.42 -25.55 -6.16
C SER A 117 40.89 -25.54 -6.12
N LEU A 118 40.26 -25.78 -4.97
CA LEU A 118 38.80 -25.72 -4.86
C LEU A 118 38.29 -24.28 -4.96
N PRO A 119 37.09 -24.07 -5.55
CA PRO A 119 36.44 -22.77 -5.56
C PRO A 119 36.22 -22.22 -4.14
N PHE A 120 36.24 -20.89 -4.01
CA PHE A 120 36.16 -20.14 -2.75
C PHE A 120 35.11 -20.67 -1.76
N ALA A 121 33.85 -20.77 -2.19
CA ALA A 121 32.73 -21.15 -1.32
C ALA A 121 32.78 -22.62 -0.83
N PRO A 122 32.92 -23.64 -1.70
CA PRO A 122 33.15 -25.03 -1.29
C PRO A 122 34.38 -25.22 -0.39
N ARG A 123 35.47 -24.49 -0.65
CA ARG A 123 36.71 -24.55 0.14
C ARG A 123 36.47 -24.04 1.58
N LEU A 124 35.84 -22.88 1.72
CA LEU A 124 35.48 -22.32 3.03
C LEU A 124 34.51 -23.22 3.79
N LEU A 125 33.52 -23.80 3.12
CA LEU A 125 32.55 -24.71 3.75
C LEU A 125 33.23 -25.92 4.39
N LEU A 126 34.14 -26.58 3.66
CA LEU A 126 34.84 -27.76 4.16
C LEU A 126 35.81 -27.42 5.29
N LEU A 127 36.56 -26.32 5.18
CA LEU A 127 37.45 -25.86 6.25
C LEU A 127 36.67 -25.49 7.51
N GLY A 128 35.55 -24.77 7.37
CA GLY A 128 34.65 -24.43 8.47
C GLY A 128 34.07 -25.66 9.16
N ALA A 129 33.54 -26.62 8.38
CA ALA A 129 32.98 -27.86 8.93
C ALA A 129 34.02 -28.67 9.73
N ARG A 130 35.29 -28.66 9.29
CA ARG A 130 36.40 -29.26 10.05
C ARG A 130 36.70 -28.51 11.35
N ALA A 131 36.68 -27.18 11.33
CA ALA A 131 36.86 -26.38 12.54
C ALA A 131 35.81 -26.71 13.61
N SER A 132 34.54 -26.85 13.20
CA SER A 132 33.47 -27.23 14.13
C SER A 132 33.61 -28.67 14.68
N ALA A 133 34.25 -29.58 13.95
CA ALA A 133 34.43 -30.96 14.39
C ALA A 133 35.56 -31.13 15.43
N LYS A 134 36.52 -30.20 15.46
CA LYS A 134 37.68 -30.20 16.36
C LYS A 134 37.28 -29.99 17.84
N ASP A 135 36.16 -29.32 18.09
CA ASP A 135 35.67 -28.97 19.44
C ASP A 135 34.80 -30.06 20.11
N LEU A 136 34.63 -31.26 19.52
CA LEU A 136 33.85 -32.33 20.16
C LEU A 136 34.61 -33.04 21.30
N PRO A 137 34.01 -33.16 22.51
CA PRO A 137 34.59 -33.94 23.61
C PRO A 137 34.46 -35.43 23.28
N GLY A 138 35.55 -36.02 22.78
CA GLY A 138 35.59 -37.44 22.41
C GLY A 138 36.92 -37.94 21.88
N HIS A 139 37.80 -37.05 21.39
CA HIS A 139 39.19 -37.42 21.07
C HIS A 139 40.07 -37.33 22.32
N ALA A 140 39.80 -38.22 23.28
CA ALA A 140 40.88 -38.70 24.12
C ALA A 140 41.90 -39.39 23.19
N SER A 141 43.15 -38.95 23.28
CA SER A 141 44.30 -39.51 22.58
C SER A 141 44.32 -41.03 22.69
N PHE A 142 43.96 -41.74 21.61
CA PHE A 142 44.38 -43.11 21.43
C PHE A 142 45.87 -43.08 21.10
N GLY A 143 46.63 -43.85 21.90
CA GLY A 143 48.05 -43.70 22.14
C GLY A 143 48.94 -43.62 20.89
N LYS A 144 49.90 -42.70 20.93
CA LYS A 144 51.14 -42.85 20.17
C LYS A 144 51.90 -44.06 20.74
N PRO A 145 52.29 -45.06 19.92
CA PRO A 145 53.31 -45.99 20.35
C PRO A 145 54.65 -45.23 20.37
N ALA A 146 55.33 -45.33 21.51
CA ALA A 146 56.67 -44.82 21.69
C ALA A 146 57.66 -45.63 20.85
N SER A 147 58.49 -44.96 20.04
CA SER A 147 59.81 -45.46 19.69
C SER A 147 60.76 -44.31 19.34
N THR A 148 61.70 -44.13 20.26
CA THR A 148 63.04 -43.52 20.18
C THR A 148 63.66 -43.35 18.80
N ALA A 149 64.16 -42.15 18.49
CA ALA A 149 65.60 -41.84 18.38
C ALA A 149 65.81 -40.38 17.97
N ASN A 150 66.57 -39.64 18.79
CA ASN A 150 67.09 -38.31 18.48
C ASN A 150 68.12 -38.40 17.34
N ASN A 151 68.01 -37.51 16.36
CA ASN A 151 69.15 -36.97 15.63
C ASN A 151 68.86 -35.50 15.26
N PRO A 152 69.72 -34.54 15.66
CA PRO A 152 69.60 -33.15 15.23
C PRO A 152 70.43 -32.95 13.95
N GLY A 153 69.80 -32.51 12.87
CA GLY A 153 70.53 -32.14 11.67
C GLY A 153 69.66 -31.80 10.46
N SER A 154 69.80 -30.55 10.03
CA SER A 154 69.59 -30.05 8.67
C SER A 154 68.17 -29.59 8.27
N GLY A 155 68.11 -28.31 7.87
CA GLY A 155 67.17 -27.83 6.85
C GLY A 155 66.05 -26.93 7.34
N GLU A 156 66.32 -25.62 7.44
CA GLU A 156 65.28 -24.61 7.32
C GLU A 156 64.62 -24.75 5.92
N SER A 157 63.44 -25.36 5.88
CA SER A 157 62.53 -25.29 4.74
C SER A 157 61.21 -24.70 5.20
N ALA A 158 60.92 -23.50 4.73
CA ALA A 158 59.65 -22.80 4.89
C ALA A 158 58.48 -23.61 4.29
N SER A 159 57.88 -24.49 5.09
CA SER A 159 56.57 -25.10 4.78
C SER A 159 55.88 -25.48 6.10
N GLY A 160 55.47 -24.47 6.87
CA GLY A 160 54.61 -24.67 8.03
C GLY A 160 53.24 -25.17 7.57
N HIS A 161 53.02 -26.48 7.64
CA HIS A 161 51.76 -27.15 7.35
C HIS A 161 50.66 -26.61 8.30
N ASP A 162 49.57 -26.09 7.71
CA ASP A 162 48.40 -25.57 8.41
C ASP A 162 47.52 -26.73 8.94
N ASP A 163 47.77 -27.16 10.17
CA ASP A 163 46.91 -28.15 10.84
C ASP A 163 45.66 -27.53 11.46
N ASP A 164 45.54 -26.19 11.54
CA ASP A 164 44.38 -25.52 12.14
C ASP A 164 43.37 -24.96 11.11
N PRO A 165 42.17 -25.56 10.98
CA PRO A 165 41.18 -25.14 9.99
C PRO A 165 40.66 -23.71 10.20
N VAL A 166 40.66 -23.18 11.43
CA VAL A 166 40.26 -21.78 11.72
C VAL A 166 41.26 -20.78 11.11
N VAL A 167 42.56 -21.05 11.28
CA VAL A 167 43.64 -20.23 10.70
C VAL A 167 43.64 -20.32 9.17
N ALA A 168 43.35 -21.51 8.62
CA ALA A 168 43.21 -21.69 7.17
C ALA A 168 42.02 -20.87 6.59
N VAL A 169 40.86 -20.86 7.26
CA VAL A 169 39.73 -19.98 6.86
C VAL A 169 40.13 -18.51 6.88
N ARG A 170 40.81 -18.07 7.95
CA ARG A 170 41.29 -16.69 8.05
C ARG A 170 42.22 -16.31 6.90
N ARG A 171 43.21 -17.14 6.57
CA ARG A 171 44.14 -16.85 5.46
C ARG A 171 43.40 -16.74 4.13
N VAL A 172 42.47 -17.66 3.85
CA VAL A 172 41.64 -17.59 2.63
C VAL A 172 40.87 -16.27 2.56
N LEU A 173 40.30 -15.79 3.67
CA LEU A 173 39.62 -14.49 3.69
C LEU A 173 40.61 -13.32 3.52
N GLU A 174 41.77 -13.34 4.17
CA GLU A 174 42.78 -12.28 4.01
C GLU A 174 43.34 -12.21 2.59
N ASP A 175 43.56 -13.35 1.93
CA ASP A 175 44.05 -13.40 0.53
C ASP A 175 43.01 -12.81 -0.43
N VAL A 176 41.73 -13.10 -0.19
CA VAL A 176 40.60 -12.54 -0.93
C VAL A 176 40.44 -11.03 -0.65
N GLU A 177 40.68 -10.60 0.59
CA GLU A 177 40.71 -9.19 0.96
C GLU A 177 41.83 -8.43 0.25
N ARG A 178 43.00 -9.04 0.04
CA ARG A 178 44.14 -8.45 -0.70
C ARG A 178 43.92 -8.41 -2.23
N GLY A 179 42.90 -9.11 -2.73
CA GLY A 179 42.58 -9.15 -4.17
C GLY A 179 43.30 -10.26 -4.94
N ASP A 180 43.90 -11.23 -4.24
CA ASP A 180 44.65 -12.32 -4.85
C ASP A 180 43.75 -13.39 -5.51
N GLN A 181 42.42 -13.29 -5.32
CA GLN A 181 41.39 -14.19 -5.89
C GLN A 181 40.16 -13.38 -6.33
N SER A 182 39.58 -13.68 -7.49
CA SER A 182 38.31 -13.03 -7.91
C SER A 182 37.13 -13.59 -7.11
N ILE A 183 36.22 -12.70 -6.72
CA ILE A 183 34.99 -13.04 -6.02
C ILE A 183 33.85 -12.93 -7.04
N ASP A 184 33.31 -14.06 -7.49
CA ASP A 184 32.13 -14.05 -8.36
C ASP A 184 30.83 -13.87 -7.55
N ASP A 185 30.76 -14.38 -6.30
CA ASP A 185 29.75 -13.99 -5.28
C ASP A 185 30.05 -14.61 -3.90
N VAL A 186 29.68 -13.93 -2.80
CA VAL A 186 29.72 -14.51 -1.43
C VAL A 186 28.40 -15.24 -1.15
N ASP A 187 28.35 -16.50 -1.58
CA ASP A 187 27.14 -17.31 -1.47
C ASP A 187 26.92 -17.91 -0.06
N HIS A 188 25.79 -18.58 0.11
CA HIS A 188 25.38 -19.21 1.37
C HIS A 188 26.36 -20.29 1.86
N LEU A 189 27.10 -20.96 0.97
CA LEU A 189 28.06 -22.01 1.35
C LEU A 189 29.33 -21.40 1.96
N ALA A 190 29.84 -20.30 1.36
CA ALA A 190 30.96 -19.54 1.92
C ALA A 190 30.64 -19.04 3.34
N LEU A 191 29.48 -18.39 3.51
CA LEU A 191 29.04 -17.85 4.80
C LEU A 191 28.81 -18.93 5.86
N THR A 192 28.33 -20.10 5.45
CA THR A 192 28.18 -21.26 6.34
C THR A 192 29.55 -21.73 6.86
N GLY A 193 30.54 -21.86 5.98
CA GLY A 193 31.91 -22.22 6.35
C GLY A 193 32.54 -21.21 7.31
N VAL A 194 32.42 -19.92 7.01
CA VAL A 194 32.89 -18.85 7.90
C VAL A 194 32.16 -18.88 9.24
N GLY A 195 30.85 -19.15 9.26
CA GLY A 195 30.07 -19.29 10.48
C GLY A 195 30.58 -20.40 11.40
N TYR A 196 30.90 -21.57 10.86
CA TYR A 196 31.51 -22.65 11.65
C TYR A 196 32.88 -22.28 12.20
N ALA A 197 33.71 -21.60 11.40
CA ALA A 197 35.02 -21.13 11.85
C ALA A 197 34.88 -20.09 12.98
N LEU A 198 33.96 -19.12 12.87
CA LEU A 198 33.68 -18.12 13.90
C LEU A 198 33.16 -18.75 15.21
N ALA A 199 32.31 -19.78 15.10
CA ALA A 199 31.80 -20.50 16.27
C ALA A 199 32.94 -21.17 17.08
N ALA A 200 33.88 -21.80 16.37
CA ALA A 200 35.02 -22.54 16.92
C ALA A 200 36.25 -21.67 17.27
N ALA A 201 36.38 -20.48 16.70
CA ALA A 201 37.54 -19.60 16.88
C ALA A 201 37.77 -19.15 18.35
N ASP A 202 39.01 -18.86 18.73
CA ASP A 202 39.29 -18.05 19.92
C ASP A 202 38.96 -16.56 19.69
N GLU A 203 39.09 -15.70 20.69
CA GLU A 203 38.73 -14.27 20.56
C GLU A 203 39.57 -13.52 19.52
N VAL A 204 40.85 -13.88 19.38
CA VAL A 204 41.78 -13.22 18.45
C VAL A 204 41.46 -13.57 17.01
N GLN A 205 41.28 -14.86 16.71
CA GLN A 205 40.88 -15.33 15.38
C GLN A 205 39.44 -14.91 15.07
N PHE A 206 38.53 -14.92 16.06
CA PHE A 206 37.16 -14.45 15.89
C PHE A 206 37.13 -13.00 15.41
N ARG A 207 37.89 -12.11 16.07
CA ARG A 207 38.03 -10.71 15.66
C ARG A 207 38.51 -10.61 14.22
N ARG A 208 39.62 -11.27 13.88
CA ARG A 208 40.23 -11.15 12.54
C ARG A 208 39.33 -11.69 11.43
N ILE A 209 38.73 -12.87 11.63
CA ILE A 209 37.82 -13.47 10.65
C ILE A 209 36.59 -12.58 10.44
N LEU A 210 36.03 -12.01 11.51
CA LEU A 210 34.86 -11.14 11.42
C LEU A 210 35.16 -9.84 10.64
N VAL A 211 36.31 -9.20 10.91
CA VAL A 211 36.75 -7.99 10.20
C VAL A 211 36.86 -8.25 8.70
N SER A 212 37.59 -9.31 8.30
CA SER A 212 37.72 -9.68 6.88
C SER A 212 36.38 -10.06 6.25
N LEU A 213 35.51 -10.76 6.98
CA LEU A 213 34.15 -11.08 6.50
C LEU A 213 33.34 -9.81 6.18
N LEU A 214 33.31 -8.84 7.10
CA LEU A 214 32.53 -7.61 6.91
C LEU A 214 33.05 -6.79 5.71
N ARG A 215 34.38 -6.72 5.53
CA ARG A 215 34.99 -6.06 4.37
C ARG A 215 34.68 -6.76 3.05
N ILE A 216 34.79 -8.09 3.01
CA ILE A 216 34.50 -8.89 1.81
C ILE A 216 33.02 -8.79 1.43
N CYS A 217 32.12 -8.95 2.40
CA CYS A 217 30.68 -8.75 2.17
C CYS A 217 30.40 -7.36 1.63
N GLY A 218 31.09 -6.33 2.16
CA GLY A 218 31.00 -4.95 1.70
C GLY A 218 31.27 -4.76 0.21
N ARG A 219 32.24 -5.49 -0.35
CA ARG A 219 32.60 -5.41 -1.78
C ARG A 219 31.57 -6.01 -2.73
N THR A 220 30.69 -6.88 -2.24
CA THR A 220 29.70 -7.56 -3.10
C THR A 220 28.51 -6.68 -3.49
N GLY A 221 28.18 -5.66 -2.70
CA GLY A 221 27.08 -4.73 -3.00
C GLY A 221 25.71 -5.41 -3.21
N ASN A 222 25.40 -6.51 -2.51
CA ASN A 222 24.16 -7.26 -2.72
C ASN A 222 23.31 -7.37 -1.45
N LEU A 223 22.03 -6.99 -1.56
CA LEU A 223 21.04 -7.10 -0.47
C LEU A 223 20.90 -8.54 0.05
N ALA A 224 20.96 -9.54 -0.85
CA ALA A 224 20.88 -10.95 -0.46
C ALA A 224 22.03 -11.35 0.49
N THR A 225 23.23 -10.82 0.26
CA THR A 225 24.39 -11.01 1.14
C THR A 225 24.14 -10.37 2.51
N GLY A 226 23.57 -9.16 2.54
CA GLY A 226 23.16 -8.49 3.78
C GLY A 226 22.17 -9.34 4.61
N VAL A 227 21.12 -9.88 4.00
CA VAL A 227 20.15 -10.75 4.67
C VAL A 227 20.80 -12.00 5.26
N ARG A 228 21.75 -12.61 4.52
CA ARG A 228 22.50 -13.77 5.01
C ARG A 228 23.44 -13.42 6.16
N VAL A 229 24.07 -12.24 6.13
CA VAL A 229 24.90 -11.75 7.25
C VAL A 229 24.05 -11.58 8.52
N LEU A 230 22.84 -11.00 8.41
CA LEU A 230 21.92 -10.89 9.55
C LEU A 230 21.61 -12.26 10.16
N LYS A 231 21.22 -13.22 9.32
CA LYS A 231 20.92 -14.60 9.73
C LYS A 231 22.12 -15.31 10.36
N LEU A 232 23.31 -15.11 9.80
CA LEU A 232 24.55 -15.66 10.33
C LEU A 232 24.85 -15.12 11.72
N MET A 233 24.75 -13.80 11.92
CA MET A 233 24.99 -13.18 13.22
C MET A 233 23.93 -13.56 14.24
N GLU A 234 22.67 -13.69 13.82
CA GLU A 234 21.61 -14.22 14.68
C GLU A 234 21.95 -15.63 15.18
N TRP A 235 22.36 -16.53 14.27
CA TRP A 235 22.76 -17.90 14.62
C TRP A 235 23.98 -17.93 15.55
N LEU A 236 25.01 -17.14 15.26
CA LEU A 236 26.23 -17.05 16.08
C LEU A 236 25.93 -16.56 17.49
N VAL A 237 25.19 -15.46 17.63
CA VAL A 237 24.86 -14.89 18.95
C VAL A 237 23.96 -15.84 19.74
N MET A 238 22.96 -16.47 19.11
CA MET A 238 22.14 -17.50 19.76
C MET A 238 22.99 -18.67 20.27
N GLY A 239 23.93 -19.15 19.46
CA GLY A 239 24.85 -20.22 19.84
C GLY A 239 25.80 -19.82 20.98
N PHE A 240 26.30 -18.59 20.98
CA PHE A 240 27.14 -18.07 22.07
C PHE A 240 26.37 -17.89 23.38
N VAL A 241 25.11 -17.44 23.33
CA VAL A 241 24.26 -17.37 24.52
C VAL A 241 24.00 -18.77 25.08
N GLU A 242 23.64 -19.73 24.22
CA GLU A 242 23.39 -21.12 24.64
C GLU A 242 24.65 -21.77 25.24
N ALA A 243 25.82 -21.53 24.64
CA ALA A 243 27.12 -22.00 25.13
C ALA A 243 27.72 -21.15 26.26
N ARG A 244 27.01 -20.11 26.76
CA ARG A 244 27.45 -19.17 27.80
C ARG A 244 28.75 -18.41 27.48
N LYS A 245 29.07 -18.20 26.19
CA LYS A 245 30.26 -17.47 25.69
C LYS A 245 29.96 -15.97 25.50
N MET A 246 29.46 -15.28 26.53
CA MET A 246 29.03 -13.87 26.41
C MET A 246 30.15 -12.88 26.02
N ARG A 247 31.41 -13.20 26.31
CA ARG A 247 32.55 -12.36 25.92
C ARG A 247 32.66 -12.23 24.39
N LYS A 248 32.37 -13.29 23.64
CA LYS A 248 32.33 -13.24 22.17
C LYS A 248 31.22 -12.32 21.64
N VAL A 249 30.09 -12.26 22.33
CA VAL A 249 28.98 -11.34 21.99
C VAL A 249 29.39 -9.89 22.23
N GLN A 250 30.07 -9.61 23.34
CA GLN A 250 30.63 -8.28 23.61
C GLN A 250 31.67 -7.88 22.56
N VAL A 251 32.62 -8.78 22.22
CA VAL A 251 33.63 -8.52 21.20
C VAL A 251 33.00 -8.27 19.82
N LEU A 252 31.94 -8.99 19.46
CA LEU A 252 31.17 -8.73 18.23
C LEU A 252 30.61 -7.30 18.23
N PHE A 253 29.98 -6.87 19.33
CA PHE A 253 29.37 -5.55 19.43
C PHE A 253 30.37 -4.40 19.54
N GLU A 254 31.52 -4.64 20.18
CA GLU A 254 32.65 -3.71 20.18
C GLU A 254 33.24 -3.55 18.77
N LEU A 255 33.24 -4.60 17.95
CA LEU A 255 33.82 -4.55 16.60
C LEU A 255 32.97 -3.83 15.58
N ILE A 256 31.65 -3.89 15.74
CA ILE A 256 30.69 -3.18 14.89
C ILE A 256 30.38 -1.78 15.41
N SER A 257 30.99 -1.35 16.53
CA SER A 257 30.68 -0.05 17.13
C SER A 257 31.07 1.10 16.19
N PRO A 258 30.42 2.27 16.30
CA PRO A 258 30.70 3.42 15.43
C PRO A 258 32.20 3.80 15.39
N GLU A 259 32.84 3.80 16.55
CA GLU A 259 34.25 4.20 16.70
C GLU A 259 35.21 3.25 15.96
N LYS A 260 34.83 1.98 15.84
CA LYS A 260 35.59 0.98 15.05
C LYS A 260 35.25 1.02 13.58
N CYS A 261 34.02 1.37 13.22
CA CYS A 261 33.63 1.50 11.82
C CYS A 261 34.36 2.63 11.12
N GLU A 262 34.58 3.76 11.80
CA GLU A 262 35.34 4.89 11.26
C GLU A 262 36.83 4.56 11.07
N GLY A 263 37.41 3.77 11.97
CA GLY A 263 38.84 3.43 11.94
C GLY A 263 39.22 2.31 10.96
N GLU A 264 38.27 1.45 10.58
CA GLU A 264 38.55 0.22 9.81
C GLU A 264 38.05 0.27 8.35
N ASP A 265 37.55 1.43 7.90
CA ASP A 265 37.01 1.70 6.56
C ASP A 265 35.98 0.65 6.09
N TYR A 266 35.01 0.35 6.95
CA TYR A 266 33.96 -0.62 6.61
C TYR A 266 32.96 -0.03 5.62
N VAL A 267 32.55 -0.86 4.65
CA VAL A 267 31.25 -0.69 4.01
C VAL A 267 30.17 -0.95 5.07
N LEU A 268 29.22 -0.05 5.21
CA LEU A 268 28.34 0.00 6.39
C LEU A 268 27.16 -1.00 6.34
N PHE A 269 26.80 -1.53 5.16
CA PHE A 269 25.61 -2.38 5.04
C PHE A 269 25.75 -3.77 5.72
N PRO A 270 26.89 -4.48 5.66
CA PRO A 270 27.05 -5.73 6.41
C PRO A 270 27.11 -5.48 7.92
N VAL A 271 27.64 -4.32 8.34
CA VAL A 271 27.74 -3.91 9.74
C VAL A 271 26.34 -3.71 10.34
N VAL A 272 25.46 -2.98 9.66
CA VAL A 272 24.09 -2.77 10.16
C VAL A 272 23.30 -4.08 10.19
N MET A 273 23.49 -4.96 9.21
CA MET A 273 22.85 -6.28 9.19
C MET A 273 23.36 -7.16 10.33
N ALA A 274 24.65 -7.07 10.67
CA ALA A 274 25.22 -7.75 11.83
C ALA A 274 24.65 -7.22 13.16
N ALA A 275 24.53 -5.90 13.32
CA ALA A 275 23.90 -5.28 14.49
C ALA A 275 22.44 -5.75 14.66
N CYS A 276 21.65 -5.69 13.59
CA CYS A 276 20.26 -6.14 13.58
C CYS A 276 20.12 -7.64 13.92
N GLY A 277 20.99 -8.49 13.38
CA GLY A 277 21.01 -9.93 13.66
C GLY A 277 21.35 -10.24 15.12
N GLY A 278 22.34 -9.53 15.67
CA GLY A 278 22.70 -9.65 17.08
C GLY A 278 21.59 -9.20 18.04
N LEU A 279 20.95 -8.07 17.77
CA LEU A 279 19.80 -7.58 18.54
C LEU A 279 18.62 -8.56 18.49
N ARG A 280 18.31 -9.10 17.29
CA ARG A 280 17.28 -10.13 17.14
C ARG A 280 17.58 -11.35 17.99
N ALA A 281 18.81 -11.86 17.94
CA ALA A 281 19.23 -13.01 18.73
C ALA A 281 19.08 -12.75 20.23
N LEU A 282 19.50 -11.59 20.73
CA LEU A 282 19.31 -11.24 22.15
C LEU A 282 17.83 -11.21 22.54
N ARG A 283 16.96 -10.65 21.70
CA ARG A 283 15.50 -10.65 21.94
C ARG A 283 14.94 -12.07 21.98
N VAL A 284 15.28 -12.90 20.99
CA VAL A 284 14.82 -14.29 20.91
C VAL A 284 15.35 -15.12 22.08
N ALA A 285 16.62 -14.95 22.44
CA ALA A 285 17.24 -15.60 23.58
C ALA A 285 16.60 -15.19 24.91
N SER A 286 16.31 -13.88 25.08
CA SER A 286 15.62 -13.37 26.27
C SER A 286 14.26 -14.02 26.43
N ALA A 287 13.45 -14.09 25.37
CA ALA A 287 12.15 -14.74 25.40
C ALA A 287 12.24 -16.27 25.61
N ARG A 288 13.17 -16.94 24.90
CA ARG A 288 13.30 -18.41 24.92
C ARG A 288 13.88 -18.94 26.23
N TYR A 289 14.88 -18.26 26.77
CA TYR A 289 15.62 -18.69 27.96
C TYR A 289 15.24 -17.91 29.22
N ARG A 290 14.31 -16.94 29.13
CA ARG A 290 13.91 -16.03 30.22
C ARG A 290 15.11 -15.34 30.86
N LEU A 291 15.99 -14.81 30.01
CA LEU A 291 17.21 -14.12 30.40
C LEU A 291 17.00 -12.61 30.30
N ASP A 292 17.41 -11.90 31.36
CA ASP A 292 17.51 -10.45 31.36
C ASP A 292 18.96 -10.05 31.08
N PHE A 293 19.20 -9.51 29.89
CA PHE A 293 20.51 -8.99 29.51
C PHE A 293 20.66 -7.55 30.03
N ASP A 294 21.89 -7.18 30.40
CA ASP A 294 22.24 -5.79 30.72
C ASP A 294 21.85 -4.88 29.53
N PRO A 295 21.05 -3.82 29.73
CA PRO A 295 20.67 -2.90 28.66
C PRO A 295 21.88 -2.30 27.93
N ARG A 296 23.03 -2.14 28.60
CA ARG A 296 24.28 -1.67 27.98
C ARG A 296 24.76 -2.56 26.83
N LEU A 297 24.41 -3.85 26.85
CA LEU A 297 24.77 -4.79 25.79
C LEU A 297 24.06 -4.45 24.46
N LYS A 298 22.89 -3.80 24.52
CA LYS A 298 22.13 -3.38 23.33
C LYS A 298 22.56 -2.00 22.82
N GLU A 299 23.23 -1.21 23.65
CA GLU A 299 23.61 0.16 23.33
C GLU A 299 24.56 0.26 22.12
N ALA A 300 25.61 -0.57 22.08
CA ALA A 300 26.57 -0.57 20.97
C ALA A 300 25.92 -0.89 19.60
N PRO A 301 25.17 -2.00 19.43
CA PRO A 301 24.50 -2.26 18.16
C PRO A 301 23.39 -1.23 17.82
N GLU A 302 22.67 -0.67 18.81
CA GLU A 302 21.73 0.43 18.56
C GLU A 302 22.43 1.71 18.06
N ARG A 303 23.52 2.13 18.71
CA ARG A 303 24.35 3.26 18.27
C ARG A 303 24.93 3.04 16.88
N THR A 304 25.26 1.80 16.54
CA THR A 304 25.73 1.44 15.19
C THR A 304 24.65 1.67 14.15
N ILE A 305 23.42 1.22 14.41
CA ILE A 305 22.29 1.45 13.50
C ILE A 305 22.02 2.95 13.33
N GLN A 306 22.07 3.72 14.43
CA GLN A 306 21.90 5.18 14.43
C GLN A 306 22.99 5.87 13.59
N PHE A 307 24.25 5.53 13.83
CA PHE A 307 25.40 6.05 13.07
C PHE A 307 25.28 5.77 11.56
N VAL A 308 24.90 4.55 11.19
CA VAL A 308 24.70 4.19 9.79
C VAL A 308 23.54 4.97 9.17
N ALA A 309 22.42 5.11 9.90
CA ALA A 309 21.28 5.90 9.44
C ALA A 309 21.64 7.39 9.28
N GLU A 310 22.42 7.97 10.19
CA GLU A 310 22.93 9.35 10.08
C GLU A 310 23.75 9.54 8.80
N ARG A 311 24.69 8.64 8.52
CA ARG A 311 25.50 8.71 7.30
C ARG A 311 24.66 8.57 6.04
N THR A 312 23.65 7.69 6.03
CA THR A 312 22.73 7.57 4.88
C THR A 312 21.94 8.84 4.60
N VAL A 313 21.60 9.60 5.64
CA VAL A 313 20.79 10.83 5.52
C VAL A 313 21.66 12.04 5.17
N LEU A 314 22.89 12.11 5.68
CA LEU A 314 23.78 13.28 5.54
C LEU A 314 24.64 13.28 4.27
N GLU A 315 25.10 12.13 3.77
CA GLU A 315 26.25 12.12 2.86
C GLU A 315 25.97 12.22 1.36
N GLY A 316 24.72 12.11 0.87
CA GLY A 316 24.40 12.35 -0.56
C GLY A 316 25.34 11.70 -1.60
N ARG A 317 25.96 10.56 -1.25
CA ARG A 317 27.02 9.87 -1.99
C ARG A 317 26.43 8.91 -3.06
N PRO A 318 27.21 8.37 -4.02
CA PRO A 318 26.71 7.80 -5.28
C PRO A 318 25.54 6.81 -5.15
N ALA A 319 24.66 6.84 -6.15
CA ALA A 319 23.27 6.40 -6.08
C ALA A 319 23.02 4.94 -5.67
N ASP A 320 23.94 4.00 -5.94
CA ASP A 320 23.65 2.55 -5.74
C ASP A 320 24.05 2.02 -4.36
N ASP A 321 25.21 2.43 -3.81
CA ASP A 321 25.65 2.00 -2.47
C ASP A 321 24.75 2.58 -1.37
N GLN A 322 24.26 3.81 -1.56
CA GLN A 322 23.32 4.46 -0.64
C GLN A 322 21.97 3.73 -0.62
N ARG A 323 21.49 3.25 -1.77
CA ARG A 323 20.24 2.48 -1.88
C ARG A 323 20.30 1.18 -1.10
N ILE A 324 21.35 0.38 -1.32
CA ILE A 324 21.53 -0.91 -0.61
C ILE A 324 21.60 -0.70 0.90
N LEU A 325 22.26 0.38 1.35
CA LEU A 325 22.37 0.71 2.76
C LEU A 325 21.01 1.06 3.38
N VAL A 326 20.22 1.91 2.71
CA VAL A 326 18.85 2.26 3.13
C VAL A 326 17.96 1.01 3.18
N GLN A 327 18.04 0.14 2.16
CA GLN A 327 17.33 -1.13 2.12
C GLN A 327 17.72 -2.04 3.30
N CYS A 328 19.02 -2.14 3.62
CA CYS A 328 19.51 -2.95 4.74
C CYS A 328 19.08 -2.40 6.10
N VAL A 329 19.08 -1.06 6.29
CA VAL A 329 18.58 -0.44 7.52
C VAL A 329 17.08 -0.74 7.68
N ALA A 330 16.28 -0.45 6.65
CA ALA A 330 14.83 -0.67 6.69
C ALA A 330 14.48 -2.15 6.96
N LEU A 331 15.07 -3.07 6.19
CA LEU A 331 14.82 -4.51 6.33
C LEU A 331 15.37 -5.09 7.63
N GLY A 332 16.57 -4.70 8.04
CA GLY A 332 17.19 -5.18 9.28
C GLY A 332 16.35 -4.83 10.51
N LEU A 333 15.76 -3.63 10.53
CA LEU A 333 14.93 -3.14 11.63
C LEU A 333 13.64 -3.96 11.84
N THR A 334 13.08 -4.53 10.78
CA THR A 334 11.91 -5.43 10.90
C THR A 334 12.20 -6.66 11.77
N ARG A 335 13.48 -7.05 11.86
CA ARG A 335 13.93 -8.28 12.50
C ARG A 335 14.53 -8.04 13.89
N CYS A 336 15.13 -6.87 14.15
CA CYS A 336 15.82 -6.59 15.43
C CYS A 336 14.88 -6.38 16.63
N GLY A 337 13.60 -6.01 16.38
CA GLY A 337 12.64 -5.65 17.43
C GLY A 337 12.62 -4.16 17.75
N GLN A 338 12.00 -3.77 18.87
CA GLN A 338 11.93 -2.36 19.27
C GLN A 338 13.33 -1.82 19.57
N ILE A 339 13.65 -0.68 18.95
CA ILE A 339 14.87 0.10 19.18
C ILE A 339 14.50 1.47 19.73
N THR A 340 15.45 2.11 20.42
CA THR A 340 15.28 3.49 20.90
C THR A 340 15.02 4.47 19.75
N PHE A 341 14.20 5.49 20.01
CA PHE A 341 13.88 6.50 19.00
C PHE A 341 15.12 7.29 18.59
N HIS A 342 15.30 7.46 17.28
CA HIS A 342 16.31 8.36 16.73
C HIS A 342 15.84 9.00 15.42
N GLU A 343 16.06 10.31 15.27
CA GLU A 343 15.56 11.09 14.12
C GLU A 343 16.08 10.55 12.78
N SER A 344 17.39 10.27 12.69
CA SER A 344 18.01 9.74 11.47
C SER A 344 17.51 8.36 11.09
N VAL A 345 17.17 7.52 12.08
CA VAL A 345 16.59 6.19 11.83
C VAL A 345 15.18 6.32 11.29
N LEU A 346 14.35 7.18 11.90
CA LEU A 346 13.01 7.48 11.39
C LEU A 346 13.06 7.97 9.93
N ARG A 347 13.96 8.91 9.63
CA ARG A 347 14.16 9.43 8.26
C ARG A 347 14.60 8.34 7.29
N CYS A 348 15.61 7.55 7.65
CA CYS A 348 16.11 6.47 6.80
C CYS A 348 15.02 5.42 6.48
N VAL A 349 14.24 5.02 7.49
CA VAL A 349 13.11 4.10 7.31
C VAL A 349 12.02 4.69 6.44
N CYS A 350 11.66 5.97 6.64
CA CYS A 350 10.68 6.66 5.81
C CYS A 350 11.11 6.70 4.33
N MET A 351 12.36 7.08 4.07
CA MET A 351 12.92 7.11 2.72
C MET A 351 12.99 5.71 2.09
N GLY A 352 13.43 4.70 2.85
CA GLY A 352 13.47 3.32 2.38
C GLY A 352 12.08 2.79 2.05
N LEU A 353 11.09 3.06 2.89
CA LEU A 353 9.71 2.64 2.64
C LEU A 353 9.16 3.28 1.35
N LEU A 354 9.29 4.60 1.21
CA LEU A 354 8.66 5.34 0.10
C LEU A 354 9.43 5.22 -1.22
N LYS A 355 10.77 5.10 -1.20
CA LYS A 355 11.58 5.06 -2.44
C LYS A 355 12.03 3.68 -2.86
N GLU A 356 12.26 2.76 -1.91
CA GLU A 356 12.85 1.45 -2.22
C GLU A 356 11.82 0.32 -2.15
N LEU A 357 10.97 0.30 -1.09
CA LEU A 357 9.98 -0.76 -0.91
C LEU A 357 8.69 -0.48 -1.69
N LEU A 358 8.30 0.79 -1.81
CA LEU A 358 7.11 1.24 -2.53
C LEU A 358 7.49 2.24 -3.66
N PRO A 359 8.29 1.86 -4.66
CA PRO A 359 8.80 2.76 -5.72
C PRO A 359 7.72 3.14 -6.76
N LEU A 360 6.47 3.35 -6.33
CA LEU A 360 5.32 3.58 -7.20
C LEU A 360 5.47 4.82 -8.10
N PRO A 361 5.94 5.99 -7.60
CA PRO A 361 6.15 7.15 -8.46
C PRO A 361 7.15 6.89 -9.58
N ASP A 362 8.28 6.24 -9.28
CA ASP A 362 9.32 5.95 -10.27
C ASP A 362 8.86 4.92 -11.30
N LEU A 363 8.15 3.87 -10.87
CA LEU A 363 7.55 2.87 -11.78
C LEU A 363 6.52 3.51 -12.72
N LEU A 364 5.64 4.37 -12.19
CA LEU A 364 4.66 5.10 -12.98
C LEU A 364 5.34 6.06 -13.95
N ARG A 365 6.35 6.81 -13.52
CA ARG A 365 7.13 7.71 -14.38
C ARG A 365 7.79 6.95 -15.54
N MET A 366 8.47 5.83 -15.24
CA MET A 366 9.08 4.99 -16.28
C MET A 366 8.05 4.46 -17.29
N SER A 367 6.85 4.10 -16.82
CA SER A 367 5.76 3.66 -17.71
C SER A 367 5.26 4.76 -18.65
N VAL A 368 5.35 6.03 -18.24
CA VAL A 368 4.92 7.19 -19.03
C VAL A 368 6.01 7.60 -20.03
N GLU A 369 7.29 7.56 -19.62
CA GLU A 369 8.42 7.99 -20.45
C GLU A 369 8.83 6.97 -21.52
N LYS A 370 8.71 5.66 -21.24
CA LYS A 370 9.16 4.58 -22.13
C LYS A 370 7.99 3.84 -22.79
N ALA A 371 7.09 4.56 -23.47
CA ALA A 371 5.87 3.98 -24.04
C ALA A 371 6.09 2.82 -25.05
N GLU A 372 7.28 2.69 -25.66
CA GLU A 372 7.67 1.57 -26.53
C GLU A 372 8.32 0.38 -25.79
N GLY A 373 8.65 0.54 -24.50
CA GLY A 373 9.34 -0.44 -23.64
C GLY A 373 8.47 -1.04 -22.53
N ASN A 374 7.15 -1.09 -22.69
CA ASN A 374 6.20 -1.45 -21.62
C ASN A 374 6.40 -2.87 -21.05
N GLU A 375 6.89 -3.83 -21.85
CA GLU A 375 7.21 -5.19 -21.36
C GLU A 375 8.38 -5.18 -20.37
N PHE A 376 9.36 -4.28 -20.55
CA PHE A 376 10.47 -4.12 -19.60
C PHE A 376 9.95 -3.58 -18.26
N VAL A 377 9.07 -2.57 -18.29
CA VAL A 377 8.46 -2.02 -17.08
C VAL A 377 7.60 -3.08 -16.38
N LYS A 378 6.82 -3.85 -17.13
CA LYS A 378 6.02 -4.97 -16.59
C LYS A 378 6.91 -6.03 -15.92
N ALA A 379 8.01 -6.42 -16.57
CA ALA A 379 8.96 -7.38 -15.99
C ALA A 379 9.57 -6.84 -14.68
N GLN A 380 9.92 -5.56 -14.63
CA GLN A 380 10.46 -4.91 -13.43
C GLN A 380 9.42 -4.84 -12.29
N VAL A 381 8.16 -4.50 -12.60
CA VAL A 381 7.06 -4.51 -11.61
C VAL A 381 6.86 -5.91 -11.03
N ASN A 382 6.81 -6.94 -11.88
CA ASN A 382 6.66 -8.33 -11.44
C ASN A 382 7.87 -8.79 -10.59
N GLN A 383 9.08 -8.45 -11.00
CA GLN A 383 10.29 -8.72 -10.22
C GLN A 383 10.24 -8.06 -8.84
N HIS A 384 9.73 -6.82 -8.76
CA HIS A 384 9.57 -6.11 -7.49
C HIS A 384 8.53 -6.77 -6.58
N LEU A 385 7.38 -7.17 -7.13
CA LEU A 385 6.33 -7.88 -6.39
C LEU A 385 6.84 -9.19 -5.77
N ASP A 386 7.75 -9.88 -6.46
CA ASP A 386 8.38 -11.11 -5.97
C ASP A 386 9.55 -10.87 -5.01
N SER A 387 10.06 -9.63 -4.95
CA SER A 387 11.23 -9.26 -4.16
C SER A 387 10.99 -9.31 -2.65
N ILE A 388 12.09 -9.40 -1.89
CA ILE A 388 12.04 -9.29 -0.42
C ILE A 388 11.57 -7.90 0.03
N LEU A 389 11.88 -6.85 -0.74
CA LEU A 389 11.56 -5.48 -0.40
C LEU A 389 10.04 -5.28 -0.32
N PHE A 390 9.31 -5.74 -1.34
CA PHE A 390 7.85 -5.64 -1.33
C PHE A 390 7.21 -6.50 -0.23
N LYS A 391 7.69 -7.75 -0.05
CA LYS A 391 7.17 -8.67 0.97
C LYS A 391 7.34 -8.17 2.41
N GLU A 392 8.33 -7.32 2.65
CA GLU A 392 8.63 -6.74 3.97
C GLU A 392 8.11 -5.30 4.13
N ALA A 393 7.36 -4.75 3.15
CA ALA A 393 6.80 -3.40 3.24
C ALA A 393 5.92 -3.20 4.48
N GLY A 394 5.00 -4.13 4.76
CA GLY A 394 4.15 -4.07 5.95
C GLY A 394 4.93 -4.06 7.28
N PRO A 395 5.85 -5.02 7.52
CA PRO A 395 6.75 -4.98 8.67
C PRO A 395 7.56 -3.68 8.80
N VAL A 396 8.07 -3.13 7.69
CA VAL A 396 8.78 -1.83 7.69
C VAL A 396 7.85 -0.67 8.06
N THR A 397 6.60 -0.66 7.56
CA THR A 397 5.58 0.30 8.01
C THR A 397 5.37 0.22 9.51
N GLY A 398 5.32 -0.98 10.09
CA GLY A 398 5.25 -1.16 11.54
C GLY A 398 6.43 -0.56 12.30
N VAL A 399 7.66 -0.68 11.76
CA VAL A 399 8.85 -0.02 12.33
C VAL A 399 8.72 1.50 12.25
N LEU A 400 8.27 2.03 11.11
CA LEU A 400 8.05 3.47 10.92
C LEU A 400 7.05 4.01 11.95
N CYS A 401 5.89 3.35 12.11
CA CYS A 401 4.87 3.76 13.07
C CYS A 401 5.39 3.75 14.52
N ASN A 402 6.17 2.74 14.90
CA ASN A 402 6.79 2.67 16.22
C ASN A 402 7.79 3.81 16.45
N GLN A 403 8.60 4.16 15.45
CA GLN A 403 9.52 5.31 15.58
C GLN A 403 8.76 6.64 15.59
N TYR A 404 7.70 6.76 14.78
CA TYR A 404 6.86 7.95 14.68
C TYR A 404 6.10 8.24 15.98
N SER A 405 5.63 7.21 16.70
CA SER A 405 4.89 7.42 17.98
C SER A 405 5.74 8.09 19.07
N TYR A 406 7.06 7.90 19.03
CA TYR A 406 8.00 8.51 19.98
C TYR A 406 8.69 9.77 19.42
N ALA A 407 8.36 10.18 18.20
CA ALA A 407 9.01 11.29 17.52
C ALA A 407 8.56 12.66 18.04
N ASN A 408 9.47 13.64 17.98
CA ASN A 408 9.16 15.05 18.20
C ASN A 408 8.44 15.67 16.99
N ASP A 409 7.83 16.84 17.15
CA ASP A 409 7.00 17.46 16.12
C ASP A 409 7.77 17.77 14.83
N LYS A 410 9.07 18.13 14.94
CA LYS A 410 9.93 18.36 13.78
C LYS A 410 10.13 17.08 12.94
N ALA A 411 10.38 15.95 13.61
CA ALA A 411 10.59 14.66 12.97
C ALA A 411 9.27 14.10 12.40
N LYS A 412 8.14 14.30 13.09
CA LYS A 412 6.80 13.97 12.58
C LYS A 412 6.46 14.77 11.31
N SER A 413 6.66 16.08 11.35
CA SER A 413 6.45 16.99 10.22
C SER A 413 7.25 16.58 8.97
N PHE A 414 8.49 16.08 9.17
CA PHE A 414 9.29 15.54 8.07
C PHE A 414 8.62 14.31 7.42
N VAL A 415 8.23 13.31 8.21
CA VAL A 415 7.59 12.08 7.71
C VAL A 415 6.27 12.40 6.99
N GLU A 416 5.45 13.26 7.59
CA GLU A 416 4.18 13.71 7.00
C GLU A 416 4.39 14.43 5.67
N THR A 417 5.43 15.26 5.57
CA THR A 417 5.78 15.96 4.33
C THR A 417 6.25 14.97 3.26
N CYS A 418 7.07 13.97 3.61
CA CYS A 418 7.49 12.94 2.66
C CYS A 418 6.32 12.11 2.14
N VAL A 419 5.39 11.71 3.02
CA VAL A 419 4.19 10.94 2.62
C VAL A 419 3.25 11.80 1.77
N TRP A 420 3.14 13.08 2.09
CA TRP A 420 2.41 14.06 1.31
C TRP A 420 2.96 14.19 -0.12
N GLU A 421 4.26 14.48 -0.26
CA GLU A 421 4.93 14.64 -1.55
C GLU A 421 4.82 13.36 -2.38
N TYR A 422 5.01 12.21 -1.75
CA TYR A 422 4.86 10.90 -2.37
C TYR A 422 3.45 10.68 -2.94
N ALA A 423 2.39 10.99 -2.18
CA ALA A 423 1.01 10.87 -2.65
C ALA A 423 0.72 11.80 -3.84
N GLN A 424 1.23 13.03 -3.81
CA GLN A 424 1.08 13.99 -4.91
C GLN A 424 1.81 13.51 -6.18
N GLU A 425 3.02 12.97 -6.03
CA GLU A 425 3.81 12.43 -7.14
C GLU A 425 3.13 11.21 -7.78
N ILE A 426 2.55 10.32 -6.96
CA ILE A 426 1.70 9.21 -7.43
C ILE A 426 0.56 9.76 -8.28
N TYR A 427 -0.21 10.73 -7.78
CA TYR A 427 -1.36 11.26 -8.51
C TYR A 427 -0.97 11.77 -9.90
N CYS A 428 0.10 12.57 -10.00
CA CYS A 428 0.57 13.13 -11.26
C CYS A 428 0.94 12.04 -12.28
N HIS A 429 1.73 11.05 -11.87
CA HIS A 429 2.18 9.99 -12.77
C HIS A 429 1.10 8.94 -13.04
N LEU A 430 0.22 8.66 -12.08
CA LEU A 430 -0.91 7.75 -12.25
C LEU A 430 -1.93 8.31 -13.25
N ARG A 431 -2.28 9.59 -13.13
CA ARG A 431 -3.17 10.27 -14.08
C ARG A 431 -2.61 10.17 -15.50
N ALA A 432 -1.31 10.44 -15.68
CA ALA A 432 -0.65 10.31 -16.98
C ALA A 432 -0.63 8.86 -17.49
N ALA A 433 -0.29 7.89 -16.64
CA ALA A 433 -0.21 6.48 -17.00
C ALA A 433 -1.58 5.93 -17.42
N VAL A 434 -2.65 6.23 -16.68
CA VAL A 434 -4.02 5.81 -17.02
C VAL A 434 -4.48 6.44 -18.34
N LEU A 435 -4.19 7.72 -18.60
CA LEU A 435 -4.53 8.36 -19.87
C LEU A 435 -3.81 7.74 -21.08
N LEU A 436 -2.59 7.22 -20.90
CA LEU A 436 -1.79 6.62 -21.98
C LEU A 436 -2.10 5.15 -22.22
N HIS A 437 -2.27 4.36 -21.15
CA HIS A 437 -2.25 2.90 -21.19
C HIS A 437 -3.63 2.24 -21.19
N ARG A 438 -4.67 2.97 -20.81
CA ARG A 438 -6.02 2.40 -20.65
C ARG A 438 -6.55 1.78 -21.93
N GLY A 439 -6.99 0.52 -21.85
CA GLY A 439 -7.49 -0.26 -22.98
C GLY A 439 -6.40 -0.82 -23.90
N LYS A 440 -5.12 -0.56 -23.60
CA LYS A 440 -3.97 -1.09 -24.34
C LYS A 440 -3.11 -2.02 -23.48
N GLN A 441 -2.96 -1.72 -22.18
CA GLN A 441 -2.03 -2.39 -21.25
C GLN A 441 -2.64 -2.54 -19.85
N ASP A 442 -3.83 -3.13 -19.78
CA ASP A 442 -4.59 -3.26 -18.52
C ASP A 442 -3.87 -4.18 -17.49
N ASP A 443 -3.06 -5.13 -17.96
CA ASP A 443 -2.23 -5.98 -17.09
C ASP A 443 -1.19 -5.19 -16.29
N LEU A 444 -0.54 -4.21 -16.92
CA LEU A 444 0.49 -3.37 -16.28
C LEU A 444 -0.16 -2.50 -15.19
N ILE A 445 -1.30 -1.89 -15.52
CA ILE A 445 -2.09 -1.11 -14.55
C ILE A 445 -2.50 -2.00 -13.37
N THR A 446 -2.95 -3.24 -13.63
CA THR A 446 -3.32 -4.20 -12.59
C THR A 446 -2.15 -4.60 -11.70
N ALA A 447 -0.94 -4.73 -12.25
CA ALA A 447 0.25 -5.02 -11.45
C ALA A 447 0.67 -3.83 -10.57
N ILE A 448 0.56 -2.60 -11.11
CA ILE A 448 0.79 -1.34 -10.39
C ILE A 448 -0.23 -1.16 -9.26
N ASP A 449 -1.50 -1.50 -9.50
CA ASP A 449 -2.58 -1.46 -8.49
C ASP A 449 -2.23 -2.30 -7.25
N LYS A 450 -1.55 -3.44 -7.40
CA LYS A 450 -1.11 -4.27 -6.25
C LYS A 450 -0.06 -3.59 -5.38
N ILE A 451 0.86 -2.84 -5.98
CA ILE A 451 1.87 -2.07 -5.24
C ILE A 451 1.18 -0.90 -4.52
N ALA A 452 0.29 -0.20 -5.23
CA ALA A 452 -0.51 0.87 -4.68
C ALA A 452 -1.33 0.43 -3.46
N GLU A 453 -1.95 -0.75 -3.51
CA GLU A 453 -2.69 -1.33 -2.39
C GLU A 453 -1.86 -1.40 -1.10
N ALA A 454 -0.60 -1.88 -1.20
CA ALA A 454 0.30 -1.98 -0.07
C ALA A 454 0.72 -0.60 0.49
N SER A 455 0.78 0.43 -0.36
CA SER A 455 1.13 1.81 0.05
C SER A 455 0.06 2.48 0.92
N PHE A 456 -1.19 1.98 0.94
CA PHE A 456 -2.27 2.56 1.74
C PHE A 456 -2.17 2.31 3.26
N LEU A 457 -1.34 1.37 3.70
CA LEU A 457 -1.22 0.99 5.12
C LEU A 457 -0.40 1.98 5.97
N VAL A 458 0.11 3.07 5.38
CA VAL A 458 1.09 3.97 6.02
C VAL A 458 0.46 5.06 6.91
N VAL A 459 -0.87 5.10 7.09
CA VAL A 459 -1.54 6.32 7.58
C VAL A 459 -2.13 6.19 8.98
N GLY A 460 -1.40 6.73 9.96
CA GLY A 460 -1.89 7.08 11.29
C GLY A 460 -1.21 8.37 11.74
N PHE A 461 -1.72 9.52 11.28
CA PHE A 461 -1.13 10.84 11.56
C PHE A 461 -2.00 11.66 12.53
N GLN A 462 -1.39 12.70 13.11
CA GLN A 462 -2.04 13.59 14.07
C GLN A 462 -3.19 14.42 13.43
N PRO A 463 -4.24 14.77 14.21
CA PRO A 463 -5.39 15.52 13.72
C PRO A 463 -5.05 16.94 13.24
N GLU A 464 -3.96 17.53 13.74
CA GLU A 464 -3.45 18.85 13.30
C GLU A 464 -3.03 18.87 11.83
N VAL A 465 -2.82 17.69 11.24
CA VAL A 465 -2.39 17.47 9.85
C VAL A 465 -3.56 16.97 8.99
N ALA A 466 -4.79 16.98 9.52
CA ALA A 466 -5.98 16.41 8.88
C ALA A 466 -6.21 16.90 7.44
N ALA A 467 -5.99 18.18 7.15
CA ALA A 467 -6.09 18.71 5.79
C ALA A 467 -5.11 18.01 4.84
N ARG A 468 -3.84 17.83 5.23
CA ARG A 468 -2.85 17.11 4.42
C ARG A 468 -3.15 15.61 4.32
N ILE A 469 -3.72 14.99 5.35
CA ILE A 469 -4.15 13.59 5.25
C ILE A 469 -5.24 13.45 4.18
N LEU A 470 -6.27 14.29 4.24
CA LEU A 470 -7.40 14.24 3.31
C LEU A 470 -6.97 14.51 1.88
N VAL A 471 -6.03 15.43 1.66
CA VAL A 471 -5.57 15.72 0.30
C VAL A 471 -4.63 14.63 -0.21
N ALA A 472 -3.76 14.05 0.63
CA ALA A 472 -2.98 12.87 0.26
C ALA A 472 -3.91 11.71 -0.14
N PHE A 473 -4.98 11.48 0.62
CA PHE A 473 -6.00 10.49 0.28
C PHE A 473 -6.78 10.82 -1.00
N SER A 474 -7.04 12.10 -1.27
CA SER A 474 -7.64 12.51 -2.54
C SER A 474 -6.75 12.13 -3.74
N CYS A 475 -5.42 12.20 -3.59
CA CYS A 475 -4.44 11.87 -4.63
C CYS A 475 -4.43 10.37 -4.98
N VAL A 476 -4.76 9.50 -4.01
CA VAL A 476 -4.76 8.04 -4.19
C VAL A 476 -6.16 7.44 -4.29
N GLU A 477 -7.24 8.23 -4.25
CA GLU A 477 -8.64 7.72 -4.25
C GLU A 477 -8.94 6.80 -5.43
N HIS A 478 -8.33 7.00 -6.61
CA HIS A 478 -8.54 6.12 -7.76
C HIS A 478 -8.09 4.67 -7.51
N LEU A 479 -7.04 4.49 -6.70
CA LEU A 479 -6.46 3.17 -6.38
C LEU A 479 -7.27 2.44 -5.30
N ARG A 480 -8.31 3.09 -4.74
CA ARG A 480 -9.16 2.55 -3.67
C ARG A 480 -10.17 1.53 -4.20
N ARG A 481 -9.69 0.34 -4.58
CA ARG A 481 -10.55 -0.81 -4.93
C ARG A 481 -10.88 -1.70 -3.74
N LEU A 482 -10.11 -1.59 -2.64
CA LEU A 482 -10.30 -2.36 -1.42
C LEU A 482 -10.58 -1.43 -0.24
N ARG A 483 -11.71 -1.68 0.45
CA ARG A 483 -12.15 -0.89 1.60
C ARG A 483 -11.45 -1.37 2.86
N LEU A 484 -10.18 -0.99 3.02
CA LEU A 484 -9.49 -1.22 4.30
C LEU A 484 -10.22 -0.43 5.41
N PRO A 485 -10.56 -1.06 6.55
CA PRO A 485 -11.23 -0.39 7.65
C PRO A 485 -10.37 0.75 8.23
N GLU A 486 -9.05 0.59 8.26
CA GLU A 486 -8.09 1.58 8.75
C GLU A 486 -8.14 2.87 7.93
N TYR A 487 -8.24 2.76 6.59
CA TYR A 487 -8.39 3.92 5.71
C TYR A 487 -9.68 4.68 6.02
N THR A 488 -10.79 3.96 6.18
CA THR A 488 -12.10 4.59 6.42
C THR A 488 -12.10 5.32 7.77
N GLU A 489 -11.45 4.74 8.78
CA GLU A 489 -11.28 5.34 10.09
C GLU A 489 -10.35 6.57 10.06
N ALA A 490 -9.27 6.52 9.28
CA ALA A 490 -8.36 7.66 9.08
C ALA A 490 -9.07 8.83 8.38
N VAL A 491 -9.85 8.56 7.33
CA VAL A 491 -10.69 9.59 6.67
C VAL A 491 -11.71 10.15 7.67
N ARG A 492 -12.43 9.29 8.40
CA ARG A 492 -13.42 9.73 9.39
C ARG A 492 -12.80 10.64 10.46
N SER A 493 -11.65 10.25 10.99
CA SER A 493 -10.94 11.01 12.02
C SER A 493 -10.44 12.36 11.49
N ALA A 494 -9.88 12.39 10.28
CA ALA A 494 -9.44 13.63 9.66
C ALA A 494 -10.61 14.56 9.29
N VAL A 495 -11.73 13.99 8.83
CA VAL A 495 -12.97 14.74 8.56
C VAL A 495 -13.51 15.39 9.83
N LEU A 496 -13.58 14.67 10.95
CA LEU A 496 -13.99 15.25 12.24
C LEU A 496 -13.07 16.39 12.67
N ALA A 497 -11.75 16.25 12.50
CA ALA A 497 -10.79 17.29 12.86
C ALA A 497 -10.94 18.57 12.02
N ILE A 498 -11.26 18.48 10.73
CA ILE A 498 -11.47 19.69 9.90
C ILE A 498 -12.83 20.35 10.14
N GLN A 499 -13.86 19.58 10.53
CA GLN A 499 -15.20 20.10 10.81
C GLN A 499 -15.24 21.08 11.99
N GLU A 500 -14.22 21.05 12.85
CA GLU A 500 -14.10 21.92 14.02
C GLU A 500 -13.02 23.00 13.83
N ASN A 501 -12.31 23.01 12.69
CA ASN A 501 -11.16 23.87 12.46
C ASN A 501 -11.25 24.61 11.11
N ALA A 502 -11.58 25.91 11.17
CA ALA A 502 -11.73 26.75 9.99
C ALA A 502 -10.43 26.89 9.16
N ALA A 503 -9.26 26.97 9.81
CA ALA A 503 -7.98 27.09 9.12
C ALA A 503 -7.63 25.79 8.36
N ALA A 504 -7.85 24.64 8.98
CA ALA A 504 -7.65 23.35 8.32
C ALA A 504 -8.65 23.13 7.17
N THR A 505 -9.90 23.56 7.35
CA THR A 505 -10.91 23.56 6.27
C THR A 505 -10.48 24.44 5.10
N ALA A 506 -10.01 25.67 5.35
CA ALA A 506 -9.51 26.55 4.30
C ALA A 506 -8.35 25.90 3.53
N LEU A 507 -7.33 25.37 4.23
CA LEU A 507 -6.21 24.66 3.59
C LEU A 507 -6.66 23.46 2.74
N PHE A 508 -7.67 22.71 3.21
CA PHE A 508 -8.25 21.61 2.44
C PHE A 508 -8.90 22.10 1.14
N ILE A 509 -9.72 23.16 1.19
CA ILE A 509 -10.39 23.70 -0.01
C ILE A 509 -9.39 24.39 -0.95
N GLU A 510 -8.37 25.06 -0.43
CA GLU A 510 -7.30 25.66 -1.24
C GLU A 510 -6.55 24.63 -2.07
N SER A 511 -6.37 23.40 -1.56
CA SER A 511 -5.71 22.33 -2.28
C SER A 511 -6.52 21.73 -3.45
N MET A 512 -7.81 22.05 -3.55
CA MET A 512 -8.68 21.51 -4.58
C MET A 512 -8.22 21.98 -5.98
N PRO A 513 -8.11 21.07 -6.97
CA PRO A 513 -7.65 21.40 -8.32
C PRO A 513 -8.45 22.55 -8.93
N SER A 514 -7.79 23.48 -9.64
CA SER A 514 -8.49 24.61 -10.27
C SER A 514 -9.34 24.16 -11.47
N TYR A 515 -10.31 24.97 -11.86
CA TYR A 515 -11.10 24.73 -13.08
C TYR A 515 -10.21 24.58 -14.32
N THR A 516 -9.14 25.38 -14.41
CA THR A 516 -8.18 25.30 -15.51
C THR A 516 -7.44 23.96 -15.50
N GLU A 517 -6.94 23.48 -14.35
CA GLU A 517 -6.25 22.18 -14.22
C GLU A 517 -7.17 20.97 -14.54
N LEU A 518 -8.48 21.12 -14.28
CA LEU A 518 -9.48 20.11 -14.57
C LEU A 518 -9.78 19.99 -16.07
N THR A 519 -9.81 21.13 -16.76
CA THR A 519 -10.20 21.22 -18.16
C THR A 519 -9.01 21.21 -19.12
N SER A 520 -7.81 21.52 -18.64
CA SER A 520 -6.57 21.48 -19.41
C SER A 520 -5.90 20.11 -19.37
N LYS A 521 -5.13 19.86 -20.43
CA LYS A 521 -4.26 18.70 -20.53
C LYS A 521 -3.05 18.88 -19.61
N LEU A 522 -2.52 17.77 -19.10
CA LEU A 522 -1.22 17.76 -18.44
C LEU A 522 -0.10 18.18 -19.41
N ASP A 523 0.76 19.08 -18.96
CA ASP A 523 1.96 19.53 -19.69
C ASP A 523 3.07 18.46 -19.64
N LEU A 524 2.80 17.29 -20.23
CA LEU A 524 3.74 16.18 -20.33
C LEU A 524 4.06 15.88 -21.80
N PRO A 525 5.36 15.78 -22.17
CA PRO A 525 5.78 15.48 -23.54
C PRO A 525 5.19 14.18 -24.08
N ALA A 526 5.09 13.14 -23.23
CA ALA A 526 4.53 11.82 -23.58
C ALA A 526 3.06 11.87 -24.01
N LEU A 527 2.33 12.91 -23.60
CA LEU A 527 0.94 13.11 -23.99
C LEU A 527 0.82 13.95 -25.26
N ALA A 528 1.88 14.53 -25.83
CA ALA A 528 1.79 15.36 -27.04
C ALA A 528 1.03 14.66 -28.19
N GLY A 529 0.06 15.35 -28.80
CA GLY A 529 -0.78 14.80 -29.87
C GLY A 529 -2.07 14.07 -29.46
N THR A 530 -2.27 13.74 -28.17
CA THR A 530 -3.55 13.15 -27.71
C THR A 530 -4.64 14.22 -27.51
N THR A 531 -5.87 13.93 -27.93
CA THR A 531 -7.04 14.77 -27.62
C THR A 531 -7.45 14.53 -26.17
N TYR A 532 -7.28 15.53 -25.31
CA TYR A 532 -7.69 15.44 -23.92
C TYR A 532 -9.19 15.71 -23.78
N ILE A 533 -9.89 14.83 -23.07
CA ILE A 533 -11.31 14.94 -22.77
C ILE A 533 -11.48 14.81 -21.26
N TRP A 534 -11.73 15.93 -20.58
CA TRP A 534 -11.74 16.01 -19.12
C TRP A 534 -12.70 15.00 -18.44
N HIS A 535 -13.90 14.80 -18.98
CA HIS A 535 -14.91 13.91 -18.39
C HIS A 535 -14.60 12.41 -18.55
N ARG A 536 -13.48 12.07 -19.21
CA ARG A 536 -12.98 10.68 -19.32
C ARG A 536 -11.79 10.41 -18.41
N ASP A 537 -11.28 11.43 -17.71
CA ASP A 537 -10.17 11.29 -16.77
C ASP A 537 -10.68 10.73 -15.44
N GLU A 538 -10.60 9.40 -15.29
CA GLU A 538 -11.10 8.72 -14.10
C GLU A 538 -10.28 8.97 -12.85
N VAL A 539 -8.97 9.22 -12.99
CA VAL A 539 -8.09 9.49 -11.85
C VAL A 539 -8.46 10.84 -11.25
N GLN A 540 -8.57 11.86 -12.11
CA GLN A 540 -9.01 13.19 -11.68
C GLN A 540 -10.46 13.20 -11.18
N THR A 541 -11.36 12.48 -11.86
CA THR A 541 -12.76 12.34 -11.44
C THR A 541 -12.87 11.69 -10.05
N SER A 542 -12.05 10.67 -9.76
CA SER A 542 -12.01 10.02 -8.44
C SER A 542 -11.51 10.97 -7.36
N ARG A 543 -10.48 11.77 -7.66
CA ARG A 543 -9.98 12.80 -6.75
C ARG A 543 -11.06 13.84 -6.44
N ILE A 544 -11.78 14.34 -7.44
CA ILE A 544 -12.87 15.32 -7.22
C ILE A 544 -14.04 14.71 -6.47
N LEU A 545 -14.40 13.46 -6.75
CA LEU A 545 -15.41 12.74 -5.97
C LEU A 545 -15.08 12.71 -4.47
N PHE A 546 -13.80 12.54 -4.11
CA PHE A 546 -13.36 12.61 -2.72
C PHE A 546 -13.64 13.99 -2.10
N TYR A 547 -13.23 15.08 -2.76
CA TYR A 547 -13.52 16.44 -2.29
C TYR A 547 -15.02 16.68 -2.14
N LEU A 548 -15.83 16.34 -3.15
CA LEU A 548 -17.28 16.55 -3.14
C LEU A 548 -18.00 15.74 -2.05
N ARG A 549 -17.37 14.70 -1.48
CA ARG A 549 -17.89 13.95 -0.32
C ARG A 549 -17.49 14.57 1.01
N VAL A 550 -16.34 15.24 1.08
CA VAL A 550 -15.83 15.86 2.31
C VAL A 550 -16.42 17.25 2.51
N VAL A 551 -16.49 18.06 1.44
CA VAL A 551 -16.99 19.45 1.45
C VAL A 551 -18.34 19.61 2.15
N PRO A 552 -19.37 18.77 1.92
CA PRO A 552 -20.67 18.89 2.59
C PRO A 552 -20.59 18.91 4.11
N THR A 553 -19.57 18.26 4.67
CA THR A 553 -19.43 18.06 6.10
C THR A 553 -18.82 19.27 6.81
N CYS A 554 -18.01 20.07 6.12
CA CYS A 554 -17.36 21.27 6.66
C CYS A 554 -17.83 22.57 5.98
N VAL A 555 -18.86 22.51 5.13
CA VAL A 555 -19.30 23.64 4.29
C VAL A 555 -19.63 24.91 5.09
N GLY A 556 -20.10 24.76 6.33
CA GLY A 556 -20.40 25.88 7.23
C GLY A 556 -19.17 26.68 7.66
N LEU A 557 -17.97 26.09 7.64
CA LEU A 557 -16.71 26.76 7.98
C LEU A 557 -15.98 27.33 6.77
N ILE A 558 -16.44 27.06 5.54
CA ILE A 558 -15.77 27.53 4.32
C ILE A 558 -16.14 29.01 4.08
N PRO A 559 -15.13 29.90 3.94
CA PRO A 559 -15.35 31.30 3.60
C PRO A 559 -16.11 31.48 2.27
N VAL A 560 -16.99 32.48 2.20
CA VAL A 560 -17.88 32.72 1.03
C VAL A 560 -17.09 32.86 -0.28
N HIS A 561 -15.99 33.61 -0.28
CA HIS A 561 -15.16 33.80 -1.47
C HIS A 561 -14.58 32.48 -2.01
N MET A 562 -14.16 31.56 -1.12
CA MET A 562 -13.66 30.24 -1.53
C MET A 562 -14.76 29.35 -2.13
N ILE A 563 -15.99 29.48 -1.62
CA ILE A 563 -17.15 28.77 -2.18
C ILE A 563 -17.40 29.28 -3.60
N GLN A 564 -17.42 30.59 -3.79
CA GLN A 564 -17.67 31.22 -5.08
C GLN A 564 -16.59 30.87 -6.11
N ASP A 565 -15.31 31.02 -5.75
CA ASP A 565 -14.20 30.92 -6.70
C ASP A 565 -13.84 29.46 -7.03
N LYS A 566 -13.86 28.57 -6.02
CA LYS A 566 -13.43 27.17 -6.17
C LYS A 566 -14.57 26.17 -6.12
N VAL A 567 -15.31 26.12 -5.02
CA VAL A 567 -16.25 25.00 -4.78
C VAL A 567 -17.37 25.01 -5.81
N ALA A 568 -17.99 26.17 -6.05
CA ALA A 568 -19.10 26.32 -6.99
C ALA A 568 -18.67 25.98 -8.42
N SER A 569 -17.55 26.55 -8.90
CA SER A 569 -17.07 26.33 -10.26
C SER A 569 -16.80 24.85 -10.57
N ILE A 570 -16.22 24.11 -9.61
CA ILE A 570 -15.94 22.68 -9.76
C ILE A 570 -17.20 21.83 -9.58
N MET A 571 -18.03 22.13 -8.57
CA MET A 571 -19.31 21.46 -8.36
C MET A 571 -20.16 21.50 -9.63
N PHE A 572 -20.27 22.67 -10.27
CA PHE A 572 -21.04 22.87 -11.50
C PHE A 572 -20.42 22.20 -12.72
N LEU A 573 -19.09 22.13 -12.81
CA LEU A 573 -18.41 21.36 -13.85
C LEU A 573 -18.83 19.87 -13.80
N TYR A 574 -18.91 19.31 -12.59
CA TYR A 574 -19.26 17.90 -12.38
C TYR A 574 -20.76 17.62 -12.19
N LEU A 575 -21.61 18.65 -12.11
CA LEU A 575 -23.07 18.52 -11.94
C LEU A 575 -23.74 17.78 -13.11
N GLN A 576 -23.10 17.71 -14.27
CA GLN A 576 -23.58 16.96 -15.43
C GLN A 576 -22.56 15.91 -15.88
N HIS A 577 -21.78 15.37 -14.95
CA HIS A 577 -20.81 14.32 -15.27
C HIS A 577 -21.52 12.99 -15.58
N SER A 578 -21.00 12.21 -16.52
CA SER A 578 -21.53 10.89 -16.87
C SER A 578 -21.49 9.85 -15.74
N ASN A 579 -20.81 10.16 -14.63
CA ASN A 579 -20.65 9.28 -13.48
C ASN A 579 -21.62 9.74 -12.39
N GLU A 580 -22.67 8.94 -12.18
CA GLU A 580 -23.75 9.21 -11.23
C GLU A 580 -23.22 9.52 -9.82
N LYS A 581 -22.18 8.81 -9.34
CA LYS A 581 -21.64 9.04 -7.99
C LYS A 581 -21.13 10.46 -7.80
N VAL A 582 -20.54 11.04 -8.85
CA VAL A 582 -19.96 12.38 -8.82
C VAL A 582 -21.07 13.41 -8.94
N THR A 583 -22.01 13.18 -9.84
CA THR A 583 -23.18 14.02 -10.00
C THR A 583 -23.98 14.10 -8.69
N SER A 584 -24.28 12.96 -8.06
CA SER A 584 -24.95 12.92 -6.75
C SER A 584 -24.16 13.64 -5.66
N ALA A 585 -22.83 13.53 -5.65
CA ALA A 585 -21.99 14.27 -4.71
C ALA A 585 -22.05 15.79 -4.95
N SER A 586 -22.06 16.26 -6.22
CA SER A 586 -22.28 17.67 -6.55
C SER A 586 -23.64 18.17 -6.06
N HIS A 587 -24.72 17.39 -6.23
CA HIS A 587 -26.02 17.75 -5.65
C HIS A 587 -25.97 17.83 -4.12
N SER A 588 -25.27 16.90 -3.46
CA SER A 588 -25.08 16.91 -2.01
C SER A 588 -24.34 18.16 -1.53
N VAL A 589 -23.32 18.64 -2.26
CA VAL A 589 -22.62 19.89 -1.93
C VAL A 589 -23.59 21.08 -1.99
N MET A 590 -24.40 21.17 -3.05
CA MET A 590 -25.40 22.24 -3.16
C MET A 590 -26.41 22.19 -2.02
N VAL A 591 -26.95 21.01 -1.71
CA VAL A 591 -27.90 20.80 -0.60
C VAL A 591 -27.30 21.28 0.73
N SER A 592 -26.11 20.80 1.07
CA SER A 592 -25.44 21.17 2.32
C SER A 592 -25.08 22.66 2.36
N PHE A 593 -24.67 23.25 1.24
CA PHE A 593 -24.42 24.69 1.16
C PHE A 593 -25.71 25.49 1.39
N SER A 594 -26.81 25.15 0.72
CA SER A 594 -28.11 25.80 0.93
C SER A 594 -28.58 25.69 2.38
N SER A 595 -28.42 24.53 3.01
CA SER A 595 -28.81 24.28 4.41
C SER A 595 -27.87 24.90 5.45
N SER A 596 -26.64 25.30 5.07
CA SER A 596 -25.66 25.82 6.02
C SER A 596 -25.93 27.28 6.42
N GLY A 597 -25.84 27.60 7.71
CA GLY A 597 -25.94 28.97 8.24
C GLY A 597 -25.12 29.10 9.51
N SER A 598 -24.22 30.08 9.54
CA SER A 598 -23.42 30.45 10.73
C SER A 598 -23.58 31.94 10.99
N ASP A 599 -23.63 32.32 12.27
CA ASP A 599 -24.10 33.62 12.78
C ASP A 599 -23.30 34.87 12.36
N THR A 600 -22.15 34.74 11.69
CA THR A 600 -21.20 35.85 11.52
C THR A 600 -21.15 36.49 10.12
N ASP A 601 -21.57 35.80 9.04
CA ASP A 601 -21.51 36.27 7.64
C ASP A 601 -22.80 35.97 6.84
N GLN A 602 -23.95 36.13 7.50
CA GLN A 602 -25.22 35.59 6.99
C GLN A 602 -25.69 36.23 5.69
N ASP A 603 -25.47 37.53 5.49
CA ASP A 603 -26.01 38.28 4.36
C ASP A 603 -25.31 37.94 3.04
N ASP A 604 -23.97 38.00 3.00
CA ASP A 604 -23.18 37.66 1.80
C ASP A 604 -23.36 36.19 1.40
N ARG A 605 -23.41 35.30 2.40
CA ARG A 605 -23.65 33.87 2.15
C ARG A 605 -25.05 33.64 1.59
N THR A 606 -26.06 34.33 2.11
CA THR A 606 -27.45 34.21 1.62
C THR A 606 -27.58 34.76 0.21
N ALA A 607 -26.96 35.90 -0.09
CA ALA A 607 -26.91 36.45 -1.44
C ALA A 607 -26.25 35.47 -2.43
N LEU A 608 -25.13 34.83 -2.04
CA LEU A 608 -24.49 33.83 -2.87
C LEU A 608 -25.39 32.60 -3.11
N LYS A 609 -26.10 32.11 -2.08
CA LYS A 609 -27.07 31.00 -2.26
C LYS A 609 -28.14 31.34 -3.29
N GLU A 610 -28.72 32.52 -3.23
CA GLU A 610 -29.73 32.97 -4.19
C GLU A 610 -29.15 33.03 -5.62
N GLN A 611 -27.96 33.61 -5.78
CA GLN A 611 -27.28 33.70 -7.08
C GLN A 611 -27.00 32.32 -7.69
N LEU A 612 -26.45 31.38 -6.91
CA LEU A 612 -26.12 30.04 -7.40
C LEU A 612 -27.36 29.21 -7.74
N THR A 613 -28.50 29.51 -7.11
CA THR A 613 -29.76 28.78 -7.32
C THR A 613 -30.24 28.83 -8.76
N PHE A 614 -30.21 30.01 -9.39
CA PHE A 614 -30.63 30.18 -10.78
C PHE A 614 -29.84 29.26 -11.71
N TYR A 615 -28.53 29.24 -11.55
CA TYR A 615 -27.65 28.42 -12.36
C TYR A 615 -27.83 26.92 -12.06
N TYR A 616 -27.93 26.55 -10.79
CA TYR A 616 -28.14 25.18 -10.35
C TYR A 616 -29.41 24.55 -10.91
N ILE A 617 -30.55 25.24 -10.79
CA ILE A 617 -31.84 24.72 -11.28
C ILE A 617 -31.80 24.56 -12.79
N LYS A 618 -31.33 25.60 -13.51
CA LYS A 618 -31.22 25.56 -14.97
C LYS A 618 -30.38 24.36 -15.43
N ARG A 619 -29.16 24.21 -14.90
CA ARG A 619 -28.25 23.12 -15.29
C ARG A 619 -28.79 21.75 -14.88
N SER A 620 -29.38 21.61 -13.69
CA SER A 620 -29.91 20.32 -13.24
C SER A 620 -31.07 19.84 -14.12
N LEU A 621 -31.97 20.75 -14.51
CA LEU A 621 -33.13 20.45 -15.34
C LEU A 621 -32.77 20.27 -16.82
N GLU A 622 -31.75 20.95 -17.34
CA GLU A 622 -31.23 20.72 -18.69
C GLU A 622 -30.84 19.26 -18.93
N ALA A 623 -30.17 18.64 -17.95
CA ALA A 623 -29.65 17.27 -18.04
C ALA A 623 -30.59 16.18 -17.46
N TYR A 624 -31.78 16.57 -17.00
CA TYR A 624 -32.82 15.66 -16.56
C TYR A 624 -33.86 15.39 -17.67
N PRO A 625 -34.36 14.16 -17.85
CA PRO A 625 -33.85 12.90 -17.32
C PRO A 625 -32.57 12.46 -18.05
N GLY A 626 -31.72 11.70 -17.38
CA GLY A 626 -30.49 11.15 -17.97
C GLY A 626 -29.34 11.20 -16.98
N VAL A 627 -28.57 12.28 -17.00
CA VAL A 627 -27.37 12.43 -16.17
C VAL A 627 -27.71 12.88 -14.76
N THR A 628 -28.68 13.78 -14.62
CA THR A 628 -29.12 14.30 -13.32
C THR A 628 -29.93 13.22 -12.57
N PRO A 629 -29.49 12.76 -11.39
CA PRO A 629 -30.25 11.82 -10.57
C PRO A 629 -31.45 12.54 -9.94
N PHE A 630 -32.62 11.89 -9.99
CA PHE A 630 -33.86 12.48 -9.45
C PHE A 630 -33.74 12.81 -7.96
N ASP A 631 -33.18 11.90 -7.15
CA ASP A 631 -33.06 12.11 -5.70
C ASP A 631 -32.16 13.31 -5.37
N GLY A 632 -31.11 13.53 -6.16
CA GLY A 632 -30.23 14.69 -6.04
C GLY A 632 -30.92 16.00 -6.43
N LEU A 633 -31.74 15.99 -7.49
CA LEU A 633 -32.55 17.13 -7.89
C LEU A 633 -33.63 17.45 -6.84
N ALA A 634 -34.38 16.45 -6.40
CA ALA A 634 -35.48 16.60 -5.44
C ALA A 634 -34.98 17.10 -4.08
N SER A 635 -33.88 16.54 -3.57
CA SER A 635 -33.25 17.02 -2.33
C SER A 635 -32.71 18.44 -2.47
N GLY A 636 -32.09 18.77 -3.61
CA GLY A 636 -31.66 20.12 -3.95
C GLY A 636 -32.81 21.13 -3.92
N VAL A 637 -33.88 20.85 -4.67
CA VAL A 637 -35.09 21.69 -4.70
C VAL A 637 -35.68 21.87 -3.30
N ALA A 638 -35.80 20.79 -2.53
CA ALA A 638 -36.32 20.86 -1.17
C ALA A 638 -35.43 21.71 -0.23
N ALA A 639 -34.10 21.62 -0.37
CA ALA A 639 -33.17 22.43 0.42
C ALA A 639 -33.27 23.91 0.05
N LEU A 640 -33.34 24.23 -1.24
CA LEU A 640 -33.49 25.61 -1.73
C LEU A 640 -34.77 26.26 -1.18
N VAL A 641 -35.90 25.56 -1.31
CA VAL A 641 -37.19 26.09 -0.90
C VAL A 641 -37.29 26.27 0.63
N ARG A 642 -36.63 25.41 1.42
CA ARG A 642 -36.66 25.50 2.89
C ARG A 642 -35.69 26.52 3.48
N HIS A 643 -34.56 26.76 2.84
CA HIS A 643 -33.45 27.51 3.45
C HIS A 643 -33.11 28.83 2.76
N LEU A 644 -33.73 29.15 1.62
CA LEU A 644 -33.69 30.49 1.04
C LEU A 644 -34.70 31.43 1.74
N PRO A 645 -34.49 32.74 1.67
CA PRO A 645 -35.44 33.72 2.19
C PRO A 645 -36.85 33.52 1.63
N ALA A 646 -37.86 33.65 2.50
CA ALA A 646 -39.26 33.63 2.11
C ALA A 646 -39.53 34.67 1.01
N GLY A 647 -40.25 34.27 -0.04
CA GLY A 647 -40.56 35.15 -1.17
C GLY A 647 -39.39 35.44 -2.13
N SER A 648 -38.23 34.79 -1.96
CA SER A 648 -37.07 34.97 -2.84
C SER A 648 -37.41 34.70 -4.31
N ALA A 649 -36.91 35.56 -5.20
CA ALA A 649 -37.05 35.39 -6.65
C ALA A 649 -36.45 34.06 -7.14
N ALA A 650 -35.44 33.53 -6.44
CA ALA A 650 -34.83 32.24 -6.74
C ALA A 650 -35.80 31.06 -6.51
N ILE A 651 -36.66 31.15 -5.48
CA ILE A 651 -37.72 30.14 -5.21
C ILE A 651 -38.77 30.19 -6.33
N LEU A 652 -39.23 31.38 -6.72
CA LEU A 652 -40.22 31.53 -7.79
C LEU A 652 -39.65 31.02 -9.13
N PHE A 653 -38.41 31.34 -9.45
CA PHE A 653 -37.71 30.83 -10.63
C PHE A 653 -37.58 29.30 -10.59
N CYS A 654 -37.26 28.73 -9.43
CA CYS A 654 -37.19 27.28 -9.24
C CYS A 654 -38.53 26.61 -9.58
N ILE A 655 -39.62 27.11 -9.00
CA ILE A 655 -40.99 26.62 -9.24
C ILE A 655 -41.33 26.69 -10.73
N HIS A 656 -41.15 27.86 -11.34
CA HIS A 656 -41.46 28.06 -12.75
C HIS A 656 -40.65 27.11 -13.65
N SER A 657 -39.35 26.98 -13.40
CA SER A 657 -38.47 26.10 -14.19
C SER A 657 -38.87 24.63 -14.07
N LEU A 658 -39.29 24.18 -12.88
CA LEU A 658 -39.80 22.82 -12.67
C LEU A 658 -41.09 22.58 -13.46
N VAL A 659 -42.02 23.54 -13.45
CA VAL A 659 -43.27 23.47 -14.21
C VAL A 659 -43.02 23.44 -15.71
N VAL A 660 -42.12 24.29 -16.22
CA VAL A 660 -41.69 24.27 -17.63
C VAL A 660 -41.10 22.90 -17.98
N LYS A 661 -40.21 22.37 -17.15
CA LYS A 661 -39.62 21.06 -17.40
C LYS A 661 -40.64 19.93 -17.35
N ALA A 662 -41.61 19.98 -16.44
CA ALA A 662 -42.70 19.01 -16.36
C ALA A 662 -43.55 19.04 -17.65
N LYS A 663 -43.89 20.25 -18.15
CA LYS A 663 -44.60 20.43 -19.43
C LYS A 663 -43.85 19.74 -20.58
N ASP A 664 -42.56 20.01 -20.72
CA ASP A 664 -41.72 19.42 -21.77
C ASP A 664 -41.71 17.87 -21.70
N LEU A 665 -41.53 17.32 -20.50
CA LEU A 665 -41.47 15.86 -20.31
C LEU A 665 -42.81 15.19 -20.59
N CYS A 666 -43.92 15.81 -20.19
CA CYS A 666 -45.22 15.23 -20.41
C CYS A 666 -45.65 15.35 -21.89
N GLU A 667 -45.21 16.37 -22.65
CA GLU A 667 -45.37 16.41 -24.11
C GLU A 667 -44.60 15.28 -24.81
N VAL A 668 -43.34 15.06 -24.44
CA VAL A 668 -42.54 13.94 -24.97
C VAL A 668 -43.21 12.59 -24.63
N ALA A 669 -43.72 12.45 -23.41
CA ALA A 669 -44.32 11.21 -22.96
C ALA A 669 -45.69 10.93 -23.60
N LYS A 670 -46.50 11.97 -23.89
CA LYS A 670 -47.75 11.85 -24.67
C LYS A 670 -47.51 11.22 -26.05
N VAL A 671 -46.38 11.51 -26.68
CA VAL A 671 -45.99 10.94 -27.98
C VAL A 671 -45.59 9.46 -27.86
N GLN A 672 -44.93 9.08 -26.76
CA GLN A 672 -44.30 7.76 -26.62
C GLN A 672 -45.17 6.72 -25.90
N ASN A 673 -46.03 7.11 -24.95
CA ASN A 673 -46.73 6.17 -24.07
C ASN A 673 -48.18 6.61 -23.77
N LYS A 674 -49.14 6.09 -24.55
CA LYS A 674 -50.59 6.35 -24.34
C LYS A 674 -51.15 5.83 -23.01
N THR A 675 -50.42 4.97 -22.29
CA THR A 675 -50.85 4.36 -21.03
C THR A 675 -50.21 4.98 -19.79
N LEU A 676 -49.51 6.11 -19.93
CA LEU A 676 -48.76 6.75 -18.84
C LEU A 676 -49.63 6.96 -17.60
N TRP A 677 -50.90 7.34 -17.76
CA TRP A 677 -51.79 7.72 -16.66
C TRP A 677 -52.51 6.53 -15.96
N ARG A 678 -52.26 5.27 -16.34
CA ARG A 678 -53.02 4.11 -15.82
C ARG A 678 -52.54 3.54 -14.48
N SER A 679 -51.32 3.82 -14.04
CA SER A 679 -50.78 3.34 -12.74
C SER A 679 -49.91 4.42 -12.10
N TRP A 680 -50.41 5.08 -11.05
CA TRP A 680 -49.71 6.21 -10.40
C TRP A 680 -48.59 5.73 -9.45
N GLU A 681 -48.80 4.64 -8.73
CA GLU A 681 -47.85 4.08 -7.75
C GLU A 681 -46.62 3.41 -8.41
N GLU A 682 -45.44 3.62 -7.80
CA GLU A 682 -44.14 3.02 -8.14
C GLU A 682 -43.60 3.28 -9.56
N SER A 683 -44.11 4.30 -10.26
CA SER A 683 -43.65 4.57 -11.61
C SER A 683 -42.20 5.10 -11.63
N THR A 684 -41.39 4.55 -12.54
CA THR A 684 -40.03 5.05 -12.82
C THR A 684 -40.02 6.21 -13.82
N ASP A 685 -41.20 6.68 -14.24
CA ASP A 685 -41.36 7.66 -15.31
C ASP A 685 -40.89 9.07 -14.88
N PRO A 686 -40.04 9.75 -15.68
CA PRO A 686 -39.53 11.07 -15.34
C PRO A 686 -40.58 12.19 -15.23
N CYS A 687 -41.66 12.17 -16.04
CA CYS A 687 -42.75 13.17 -15.99
C CYS A 687 -43.53 13.01 -14.67
N LYS A 688 -43.83 11.78 -14.25
CA LYS A 688 -44.49 11.50 -12.96
C LYS A 688 -43.64 11.88 -11.76
N LYS A 689 -42.35 11.53 -11.75
CA LYS A 689 -41.43 11.96 -10.68
C LYS A 689 -41.37 13.48 -10.53
N MET A 690 -41.41 14.22 -11.64
CA MET A 690 -41.44 15.69 -11.62
C MET A 690 -42.78 16.23 -11.10
N LEU A 691 -43.90 15.61 -11.49
CA LEU A 691 -45.22 15.92 -10.94
C LEU A 691 -45.25 15.69 -9.42
N ASP A 692 -44.82 14.52 -8.95
CA ASP A 692 -44.74 14.21 -7.51
C ASP A 692 -43.91 15.23 -6.74
N LEU A 693 -42.78 15.67 -7.32
CA LEU A 693 -41.95 16.71 -6.71
C LEU A 693 -42.71 18.04 -6.61
N LEU A 694 -43.40 18.47 -7.67
CA LEU A 694 -44.21 19.68 -7.68
C LEU A 694 -45.37 19.60 -6.67
N LEU A 695 -46.01 18.45 -6.53
CA LEU A 695 -47.06 18.22 -5.53
C LEU A 695 -46.51 18.30 -4.10
N ARG A 696 -45.34 17.68 -3.86
CA ARG A 696 -44.66 17.77 -2.56
C ARG A 696 -44.27 19.21 -2.21
N LEU A 697 -43.96 20.06 -3.19
CA LEU A 697 -43.66 21.47 -2.95
C LEU A 697 -44.82 22.25 -2.33
N ILE A 698 -46.07 21.83 -2.56
CA ILE A 698 -47.27 22.45 -1.96
C ILE A 698 -47.16 22.48 -0.42
N PHE A 699 -46.58 21.44 0.16
CA PHE A 699 -46.41 21.30 1.60
C PHE A 699 -45.05 21.81 2.13
N LEU A 700 -44.15 22.27 1.25
CA LEU A 700 -42.79 22.68 1.61
C LEU A 700 -42.51 24.17 1.40
N VAL A 701 -43.10 24.79 0.38
CA VAL A 701 -42.84 26.18 -0.01
C VAL A 701 -43.33 27.15 1.06
N ASP A 702 -42.62 28.25 1.32
CA ASP A 702 -43.10 29.28 2.24
C ASP A 702 -44.45 29.88 1.80
N ILE A 703 -45.25 30.35 2.77
CA ILE A 703 -46.59 30.90 2.51
C ILE A 703 -46.58 32.09 1.53
N GLN A 704 -45.48 32.83 1.42
CA GLN A 704 -45.34 33.96 0.48
C GLN A 704 -45.19 33.51 -0.98
N SER A 705 -44.54 32.37 -1.23
CA SER A 705 -44.36 31.81 -2.57
C SER A 705 -45.48 30.83 -2.95
N PHE A 706 -46.31 30.45 -1.99
CA PHE A 706 -47.39 29.48 -2.13
C PHE A 706 -48.45 29.86 -3.18
N PRO A 707 -48.98 31.10 -3.27
CA PRO A 707 -49.94 31.46 -4.30
C PRO A 707 -49.38 31.31 -5.72
N TYR A 708 -48.11 31.68 -5.91
CA TYR A 708 -47.45 31.56 -7.21
C TYR A 708 -47.33 30.09 -7.66
N LEU A 709 -46.96 29.19 -6.74
CA LEU A 709 -46.93 27.75 -7.01
C LEU A 709 -48.31 27.22 -7.44
N LEU A 710 -49.36 27.57 -6.70
CA LEU A 710 -50.72 27.11 -6.98
C LEU A 710 -51.21 27.59 -8.35
N LYS A 711 -50.88 28.83 -8.73
CA LYS A 711 -51.20 29.38 -10.05
C LYS A 711 -50.49 28.62 -11.16
N GLU A 712 -49.16 28.48 -11.10
CA GLU A 712 -48.37 27.78 -12.12
C GLU A 712 -48.78 26.31 -12.26
N LEU A 713 -49.09 25.65 -11.13
CA LEU A 713 -49.64 24.31 -11.11
C LEU A 713 -50.99 24.26 -11.82
N ALA A 714 -51.93 25.15 -11.51
CA ALA A 714 -53.25 25.14 -12.13
C ALA A 714 -53.18 25.31 -13.66
N GLU A 715 -52.35 26.25 -14.13
CA GLU A 715 -52.07 26.44 -15.55
C GLU A 715 -51.44 25.19 -16.19
N PHE A 716 -50.61 24.46 -15.45
CA PHE A 716 -50.04 23.22 -15.94
C PHE A 716 -51.06 22.07 -16.00
N VAL A 717 -51.86 21.86 -14.97
CA VAL A 717 -52.86 20.77 -14.91
C VAL A 717 -53.86 20.88 -16.06
N THR A 718 -54.29 22.09 -16.40
CA THR A 718 -55.22 22.31 -17.53
C THR A 718 -54.64 21.91 -18.89
N LEU A 719 -53.32 21.78 -19.03
CA LEU A 719 -52.63 21.30 -20.25
C LEU A 719 -52.44 19.77 -20.30
N LEU A 720 -52.72 19.06 -19.20
CA LEU A 720 -52.64 17.60 -19.15
C LEU A 720 -53.84 16.95 -19.87
N PRO A 721 -53.72 15.70 -20.36
CA PRO A 721 -54.87 14.92 -20.83
C PRO A 721 -55.87 14.68 -19.70
N LYS A 722 -57.14 14.43 -20.02
CA LYS A 722 -58.19 14.26 -19.01
C LYS A 722 -57.89 13.15 -18.01
N GLU A 723 -57.35 12.03 -18.48
CA GLU A 723 -56.95 10.93 -17.60
C GLU A 723 -55.85 11.34 -16.61
N GLY A 724 -54.96 12.26 -17.00
CA GLY A 724 -53.94 12.82 -16.11
C GLY A 724 -54.48 13.92 -15.19
N GLN A 725 -55.44 14.72 -15.65
CA GLN A 725 -56.15 15.70 -14.82
C GLN A 725 -56.92 14.99 -13.69
N ASP A 726 -57.72 13.98 -14.05
CA ASP A 726 -58.54 13.22 -13.10
C ASP A 726 -57.65 12.52 -12.06
N ALA A 727 -56.59 11.83 -12.50
CA ALA A 727 -55.67 11.15 -11.58
C ALA A 727 -54.95 12.10 -10.60
N LEU A 728 -54.51 13.27 -11.08
CA LEU A 728 -53.84 14.26 -10.24
C LEU A 728 -54.81 14.94 -9.26
N LEU A 729 -56.05 15.20 -9.70
CA LEU A 729 -57.10 15.75 -8.86
C LEU A 729 -57.46 14.76 -7.74
N ASP A 730 -57.62 13.48 -8.05
CA ASP A 730 -57.91 12.43 -7.06
C ASP A 730 -56.79 12.32 -6.01
N ASP A 731 -55.52 12.33 -6.44
CA ASP A 731 -54.35 12.30 -5.55
C ASP A 731 -54.28 13.54 -4.65
N MET A 732 -54.54 14.73 -5.23
CA MET A 732 -54.59 15.97 -4.47
C MET A 732 -55.78 16.05 -3.51
N HIS A 733 -56.94 15.52 -3.88
CA HIS A 733 -58.09 15.38 -2.98
C HIS A 733 -57.72 14.53 -1.76
N ALA A 734 -57.03 13.40 -1.96
CA ALA A 734 -56.57 12.54 -0.87
C ALA A 734 -55.57 13.28 0.04
N HIS A 735 -54.52 13.87 -0.54
CA HIS A 735 -53.50 14.58 0.23
C HIS A 735 -54.04 15.81 0.98
N VAL A 736 -54.96 16.58 0.40
CA VAL A 736 -55.57 17.73 1.09
C VAL A 736 -56.52 17.25 2.19
N ALA A 737 -57.24 16.14 2.00
CA ALA A 737 -58.10 15.57 3.03
C ALA A 737 -57.29 15.14 4.27
N GLU A 738 -56.16 14.46 4.04
CA GLU A 738 -55.24 13.95 5.06
C GLU A 738 -54.32 15.01 5.68
N SER A 739 -54.17 16.19 5.06
CA SER A 739 -53.29 17.25 5.57
C SER A 739 -53.81 17.87 6.86
N ASP A 740 -52.95 17.93 7.88
CA ASP A 740 -53.20 18.61 9.16
C ASP A 740 -52.79 20.10 9.16
N ASP A 741 -52.30 20.63 8.03
CA ASP A 741 -51.88 22.03 7.94
C ASP A 741 -53.09 22.98 7.88
N VAL A 742 -53.53 23.40 9.06
CA VAL A 742 -54.67 24.31 9.25
C VAL A 742 -54.48 25.67 8.56
N THR A 743 -53.26 26.06 8.22
CA THR A 743 -52.96 27.36 7.60
C THR A 743 -53.15 27.32 6.09
N ARG A 744 -52.68 26.26 5.42
CA ARG A 744 -52.76 26.10 3.96
C ARG A 744 -54.06 25.46 3.50
N LYS A 745 -54.63 24.56 4.30
CA LYS A 745 -55.80 23.73 3.93
C LYS A 745 -56.99 24.53 3.41
N PRO A 746 -57.41 25.66 4.00
CA PRO A 746 -58.53 26.45 3.47
C PRO A 746 -58.28 26.97 2.03
N VAL A 747 -57.06 27.45 1.77
CA VAL A 747 -56.65 27.94 0.45
C VAL A 747 -56.60 26.79 -0.54
N LEU A 748 -56.03 25.64 -0.14
CA LEU A 748 -55.97 24.44 -0.96
C LEU A 748 -57.34 23.91 -1.35
N VAL A 749 -58.27 23.83 -0.41
CA VAL A 749 -59.64 23.37 -0.70
C VAL A 749 -60.32 24.30 -1.71
N SER A 750 -60.21 25.61 -1.52
CA SER A 750 -60.79 26.60 -2.45
C SER A 750 -60.14 26.53 -3.84
N TRP A 751 -58.82 26.43 -3.89
CA TRP A 751 -58.06 26.29 -5.13
C TRP A 751 -58.44 25.01 -5.88
N LEU A 752 -58.50 23.88 -5.18
CA LEU A 752 -58.78 22.58 -5.75
C LEU A 752 -60.22 22.45 -6.27
N GLN A 753 -61.19 23.06 -5.59
CA GLN A 753 -62.57 23.21 -6.10
C GLN A 753 -62.60 24.02 -7.41
N SER A 754 -61.82 25.11 -7.48
CA SER A 754 -61.72 25.94 -8.67
C SER A 754 -61.04 25.20 -9.83
N LEU A 755 -60.00 24.42 -9.54
CA LEU A 755 -59.29 23.58 -10.51
C LEU A 755 -60.18 22.45 -11.05
N SER A 756 -60.94 21.78 -10.18
CA SER A 756 -61.90 20.74 -10.56
C SER A 756 -62.99 21.30 -11.47
N TYR A 757 -63.50 22.51 -11.17
CA TYR A 757 -64.44 23.21 -12.04
C TYR A 757 -63.86 23.48 -13.43
N LEU A 758 -62.64 24.02 -13.53
CA LEU A 758 -61.97 24.30 -14.81
C LEU A 758 -61.72 23.02 -15.62
N SER A 759 -61.28 21.96 -14.96
CA SER A 759 -61.04 20.65 -15.58
C SER A 759 -62.35 20.06 -16.13
N SER A 760 -63.47 20.26 -15.42
CA SER A 760 -64.81 19.85 -15.87
C SER A 760 -65.34 20.67 -17.06
N GLN A 761 -64.99 21.95 -17.21
CA GLN A 761 -65.42 22.77 -18.36
C GLN A 761 -64.80 22.32 -19.69
N SER A 762 -63.56 21.78 -19.68
CA SER A 762 -62.94 21.14 -20.86
C SER A 762 -63.74 19.94 -21.40
N ARG A 763 -64.70 19.43 -20.62
CA ARG A 763 -65.67 18.39 -20.98
C ARG A 763 -66.83 18.89 -21.82
N SER A 764 -67.12 20.18 -21.80
CA SER A 764 -68.25 20.79 -22.54
C SER A 764 -67.90 21.18 -23.98
N GLU A 765 -66.68 21.68 -24.23
CA GLU A 765 -66.30 22.17 -25.57
C GLU A 765 -66.13 21.06 -26.62
N SER A 766 -65.74 19.84 -26.20
CA SER A 766 -65.64 18.68 -27.11
C SER A 766 -67.00 18.09 -27.53
N HIS A 767 -68.09 18.45 -26.82
CA HIS A 767 -69.46 18.03 -27.15
C HIS A 767 -70.34 19.14 -27.72
N SER A 768 -69.89 20.41 -27.77
CA SER A 768 -70.72 21.55 -28.16
C SER A 768 -70.19 22.33 -29.36
N LYS A 769 -70.00 21.67 -30.50
CA LYS A 769 -70.22 22.35 -31.81
C LYS A 769 -71.72 22.51 -32.06
N ALA A 770 -72.40 23.28 -31.22
CA ALA A 770 -73.73 23.82 -31.49
C ALA A 770 -74.09 24.99 -30.54
N LYS A 771 -73.93 26.22 -31.07
CA LYS A 771 -74.61 27.48 -30.72
C LYS A 771 -74.44 28.10 -29.31
N SER A 772 -73.65 29.18 -29.33
CA SER A 772 -73.84 30.50 -28.68
C SER A 772 -74.00 30.61 -27.16
N ALA A 773 -72.88 30.86 -26.47
CA ALA A 773 -72.81 31.66 -25.24
C ALA A 773 -71.37 32.16 -24.95
N ALA A 774 -70.67 32.71 -25.96
CA ALA A 774 -69.21 32.92 -25.87
C ALA A 774 -68.74 34.06 -24.92
N ALA A 775 -69.59 35.01 -24.52
CA ALA A 775 -69.14 36.19 -23.75
C ALA A 775 -69.24 36.04 -22.21
N SER A 776 -70.09 35.13 -21.70
CA SER A 776 -70.24 34.90 -20.25
C SER A 776 -69.26 33.86 -19.71
N ASP A 777 -68.88 32.89 -20.54
CA ASP A 777 -67.92 31.84 -20.16
C ASP A 777 -66.49 32.39 -20.11
N GLU A 778 -66.08 33.29 -21.02
CA GLU A 778 -64.77 33.97 -20.94
C GLU A 778 -64.62 34.78 -19.65
N LEU A 779 -65.68 35.45 -19.19
CA LEU A 779 -65.68 36.24 -17.95
C LEU A 779 -65.71 35.39 -16.69
N ALA A 780 -66.33 34.20 -16.74
CA ALA A 780 -66.33 33.21 -15.67
C ALA A 780 -64.98 32.47 -15.58
N LEU A 781 -64.40 32.12 -16.73
CA LEU A 781 -63.06 31.55 -16.87
C LEU A 781 -61.99 32.55 -16.40
N ASN A 782 -62.10 33.83 -16.80
CA ASN A 782 -61.22 34.89 -16.31
C ASN A 782 -61.40 35.17 -14.81
N ARG A 783 -62.61 35.03 -14.25
CA ARG A 783 -62.82 35.11 -12.79
C ARG A 783 -62.29 33.89 -12.04
N ALA A 784 -62.37 32.70 -12.63
CA ALA A 784 -61.80 31.49 -12.05
C ALA A 784 -60.27 31.52 -12.10
N MET A 785 -59.68 31.97 -13.22
CA MET A 785 -58.24 32.24 -13.33
C MET A 785 -57.76 33.39 -12.44
N ALA A 786 -58.62 34.37 -12.11
CA ALA A 786 -58.31 35.42 -11.15
C ALA A 786 -58.47 34.98 -9.67
N ARG A 787 -59.07 33.81 -9.42
CA ARG A 787 -59.19 33.17 -8.10
C ARG A 787 -58.11 32.10 -7.86
N LEU A 788 -57.40 31.71 -8.91
CA LEU A 788 -56.15 30.96 -8.90
C LEU A 788 -54.98 31.93 -8.77
#